data_AF-A0A4R4YM95-F1
#
_entry.id   AF-A0A4R4YM95-F1
#
_cell.length_a   1.000
_cell.length_b   1.000
_cell.length_c   1.000
_cell.angle_alpha   90.00
_cell.angle_beta   90.00
_cell.angle_gamma   90.00
#
_symmetry.space_group_name_H-M   'P 1'
#
loop_
_entity.id
_entity.type
_entity.pdbx_description
1 polymer ?
#
loop_
_entity_poly.entity_id
_entity_poly.type
_entity_poly.pdbx_seq_one_letter_code
_entity_poly.pdbx_strand_id
1 'polypeptide(L)'
;MSEAALRTETRHDEAMAAARRAGVVWRAYAGAARHLFRLVVPSLLMFVPMGVLSLAGLATVTDESAAQVNGEFQLLGEPGWPLLVWTLVALLASLAGQAVVVPATVVLAAGLLTGRPVTTSAAMRATMRRWSPLLSLTLLGALVFVVIAAAGLGMLLWIEHLLGAFLVMVPLALLAMPCLLAVAIVVLEGASAGSALHRAYRLLRAVGPTNGGLWSGAFTLAFGVLILPAAAQQAVLWGASGNPLAHGVATSVLGLATPAFQGTVIARLLLHRLAIRRLVTEFGQIVERLPECGASPLRPVRVVGALLLPGLLYGGTMLVNPFGWLEVTQTVVTASWSREGASEPQPDGRPKPTVSGWDLQAIHAGEGGRMVMLMDSFAQAKLLTCTDSTCAGTRYAWAEPVGAAETPRAPAARLVGGRLVVATWAQTEDRIVAMTQHPYGGLMLAQVRPLPGQDGEMLSVTRCDDPACTSPRTKDVAKLPFSTSSYQDRGLVIGVAPVADPVVLRFDEDTGAISVITCEDHECARMRVEQPVKGGETWRHEEYRDRSGATMAIRYDGRPVIAYRDSADGSIRLLDCRNQACSQADTAVLSAPGQDHLAPALVLDASERALVAYQDLDREQLVVAACTGTRCTHTPVAKMRNSPGFGLAMTLDGRGRPVIAWMDGSPYYDDWHLVVTVPHSIP
;
A
#
# COMPACT_ATOMS: atom_id res chain seq x y z
N MET A 1 -49.55 49.79 9.72
CA MET A 1 -48.34 48.92 9.78
C MET A 1 -47.12 49.82 9.74
N SER A 2 -46.11 49.61 10.59
CA SER A 2 -44.89 50.42 10.56
C SER A 2 -44.01 50.01 9.35
N GLU A 3 -43.19 50.92 8.86
CA GLU A 3 -42.29 50.69 7.70
C GLU A 3 -41.36 49.47 7.90
N ALA A 4 -41.04 49.12 9.14
CA ALA A 4 -40.27 47.93 9.50
C ALA A 4 -41.04 46.62 9.30
N ALA A 5 -42.35 46.61 9.56
CA ALA A 5 -43.19 45.44 9.32
C ALA A 5 -43.32 45.15 7.81
N LEU A 6 -43.51 46.20 7.00
CA LEU A 6 -43.62 46.10 5.54
C LEU A 6 -42.33 45.56 4.89
N ARG A 7 -41.16 46.04 5.34
CA ARG A 7 -39.84 45.54 4.88
C ARG A 7 -39.56 44.10 5.29
N THR A 8 -40.16 43.64 6.38
CA THR A 8 -40.01 42.27 6.87
C THR A 8 -40.85 41.31 6.02
N GLU A 9 -42.09 41.69 5.72
CA GLU A 9 -43.02 40.91 4.89
C GLU A 9 -42.49 40.75 3.45
N THR A 10 -42.01 41.82 2.82
CA THR A 10 -41.40 41.74 1.47
C THR A 10 -40.17 40.85 1.41
N ARG A 11 -39.33 40.84 2.46
CA ARG A 11 -38.17 39.95 2.55
C ARG A 11 -38.55 38.47 2.64
N HIS A 12 -39.65 38.13 3.31
CA HIS A 12 -40.14 36.75 3.40
C HIS A 12 -40.65 36.24 2.04
N ASP A 13 -41.36 37.07 1.29
CA ASP A 13 -41.87 36.72 -0.03
C ASP A 13 -40.75 36.53 -1.06
N GLU A 14 -39.73 37.40 -1.05
CA GLU A 14 -38.54 37.24 -1.89
C GLU A 14 -37.76 35.95 -1.56
N ALA A 15 -37.60 35.64 -0.26
CA ALA A 15 -36.95 34.41 0.19
C ALA A 15 -37.72 33.15 -0.23
N MET A 16 -39.06 33.17 -0.12
CA MET A 16 -39.91 32.08 -0.60
C MET A 16 -39.84 31.91 -2.13
N ALA A 17 -39.89 33.00 -2.88
CA ALA A 17 -39.76 32.95 -4.35
C ALA A 17 -38.40 32.37 -4.76
N ALA A 18 -37.32 32.78 -4.08
CA ALA A 18 -35.98 32.25 -4.31
C ALA A 18 -35.86 30.75 -3.96
N ALA A 19 -36.57 30.30 -2.92
CA ALA A 19 -36.61 28.91 -2.48
C ALA A 19 -37.39 28.00 -3.43
N ARG A 20 -38.42 28.48 -4.13
CA ARG A 20 -39.22 27.67 -5.10
C ARG A 20 -38.44 27.23 -6.35
N ARG A 21 -37.36 27.94 -6.70
CA ARG A 21 -36.66 27.70 -7.97
C ARG A 21 -35.95 26.31 -7.98
N ALA A 22 -36.12 25.54 -9.06
CA ALA A 22 -35.61 24.17 -9.26
C ALA A 22 -34.06 24.03 -9.23
N GLY A 23 -33.51 22.81 -9.16
CA GLY A 23 -32.05 22.62 -9.10
C GLY A 23 -31.49 22.90 -7.69
N VAL A 24 -31.98 22.13 -6.72
CA VAL A 24 -31.62 22.27 -5.30
C VAL A 24 -30.11 22.11 -5.09
N VAL A 25 -29.51 21.04 -5.61
CA VAL A 25 -28.08 20.73 -5.41
C VAL A 25 -27.19 21.85 -5.95
N TRP A 26 -27.27 22.15 -7.25
CA TRP A 26 -26.38 23.14 -7.88
C TRP A 26 -26.46 24.53 -7.24
N ARG A 27 -27.67 24.98 -6.88
CA ARG A 27 -27.84 26.27 -6.19
C ARG A 27 -27.40 26.25 -4.74
N ALA A 28 -27.55 25.12 -4.05
CA ALA A 28 -26.98 24.96 -2.71
C ALA A 28 -25.46 25.03 -2.77
N TYR A 29 -24.82 24.32 -3.69
CA TYR A 29 -23.37 24.34 -3.88
C TYR A 29 -22.85 25.73 -4.27
N ALA A 30 -23.51 26.40 -5.22
CA ALA A 30 -23.14 27.78 -5.58
C ALA A 30 -23.35 28.78 -4.43
N GLY A 31 -24.35 28.55 -3.56
CA GLY A 31 -24.56 29.35 -2.35
C GLY A 31 -23.49 29.09 -1.29
N ALA A 32 -23.16 27.82 -1.06
CA ALA A 32 -22.12 27.40 -0.13
C ALA A 32 -20.75 27.96 -0.55
N ALA A 33 -20.39 27.86 -1.84
CA ALA A 33 -19.14 28.40 -2.37
C ALA A 33 -19.02 29.92 -2.17
N ARG A 34 -20.09 30.68 -2.44
CA ARG A 34 -20.11 32.14 -2.24
C ARG A 34 -19.95 32.58 -0.78
N HIS A 35 -20.35 31.72 0.16
CA HIS A 35 -20.30 32.02 1.59
C HIS A 35 -19.39 31.05 2.37
N LEU A 36 -18.42 30.44 1.70
CA LEU A 36 -17.62 29.35 2.24
C LEU A 36 -16.91 29.74 3.54
N PHE A 37 -16.26 30.91 3.57
CA PHE A 37 -15.54 31.40 4.75
C PHE A 37 -16.42 31.55 6.00
N ARG A 38 -17.74 31.75 5.86
CA ARG A 38 -18.69 31.81 6.98
C ARG A 38 -19.15 30.42 7.39
N LEU A 39 -19.43 29.56 6.41
CA LEU A 39 -20.00 28.24 6.62
C LEU A 39 -18.98 27.21 7.13
N VAL A 40 -17.68 27.44 6.91
CA VAL A 40 -16.61 26.53 7.35
C VAL A 40 -16.16 26.77 8.79
N VAL A 41 -16.50 27.91 9.40
CA VAL A 41 -16.08 28.25 10.78
C VAL A 41 -16.49 27.19 11.83
N PRO A 42 -17.71 26.61 11.82
CA PRO A 42 -18.05 25.50 12.72
C PRO A 42 -17.10 24.30 12.57
N SER A 43 -16.77 23.93 11.33
CA SER A 43 -15.82 22.84 11.05
C SER A 43 -14.44 23.16 11.62
N LEU A 44 -13.94 24.38 11.42
CA LEU A 44 -12.63 24.80 11.91
C LEU A 44 -12.53 24.73 13.44
N LEU A 45 -13.55 25.23 14.14
CA LEU A 45 -13.57 25.25 15.60
C LEU A 45 -13.61 23.84 16.21
N MET A 46 -14.19 22.86 15.52
CA MET A 46 -14.32 21.49 16.01
C MET A 46 -13.18 20.58 15.54
N PHE A 47 -12.92 20.54 14.24
CA PHE A 47 -12.07 19.51 13.63
C PHE A 47 -10.59 19.89 13.57
N VAL A 48 -10.21 21.17 13.61
CA VAL A 48 -8.79 21.55 13.70
C VAL A 48 -8.15 21.10 15.02
N PRO A 49 -8.67 21.46 16.21
CA PRO A 49 -8.06 20.99 17.46
C PRO A 49 -8.13 19.47 17.59
N MET A 50 -9.24 18.86 17.14
CA MET A 50 -9.38 17.41 17.13
C MET A 50 -8.35 16.74 16.22
N GLY A 51 -8.12 17.26 15.00
CA GLY A 51 -7.13 16.73 14.07
C GLY A 51 -5.70 16.83 14.60
N VAL A 52 -5.36 17.94 15.29
CA VAL A 52 -4.06 18.10 15.96
C VAL A 52 -3.89 17.06 17.07
N LEU A 53 -4.91 16.86 17.91
CA LEU A 53 -4.88 15.84 18.97
C LEU A 53 -4.78 14.43 18.39
N SER A 54 -5.56 14.13 17.35
CA SER A 54 -5.53 12.84 16.64
C SER A 54 -4.14 12.52 16.09
N LEU A 55 -3.49 13.50 15.45
CA LEU A 55 -2.13 13.36 14.91
C LEU A 55 -1.09 13.18 16.02
N ALA A 56 -1.18 13.97 17.09
CA ALA A 56 -0.29 13.85 18.24
C ALA A 56 -0.40 12.49 18.93
N GLY A 57 -1.64 11.99 19.11
CA GLY A 57 -1.84 10.67 19.69
C GLY A 57 -1.38 9.55 18.77
N LEU A 58 -1.56 9.67 17.44
CA LEU A 58 -1.08 8.67 16.47
C LEU A 58 0.41 8.41 16.68
N ALA A 59 1.22 9.46 16.78
CA ALA A 59 2.66 9.34 17.02
C ALA A 59 3.04 8.60 18.32
N THR A 60 2.15 8.58 19.32
CA THR A 60 2.39 7.90 20.60
C THR A 60 1.88 6.46 20.63
N VAL A 61 0.98 6.08 19.72
CA VAL A 61 0.33 4.76 19.72
C VAL A 61 0.77 3.87 18.55
N THR A 62 1.52 4.40 17.59
CA THR A 62 2.07 3.61 16.49
C THR A 62 3.29 2.83 16.96
N ASP A 63 3.19 1.51 16.93
CA ASP A 63 4.30 0.58 17.16
C ASP A 63 5.22 0.52 15.91
N GLU A 64 6.16 -0.43 15.87
CA GLU A 64 7.06 -0.69 14.71
C GLU A 64 6.32 -1.09 13.41
N SER A 65 4.98 -1.13 13.43
CA SER A 65 4.13 -1.42 12.27
C SER A 65 3.85 -0.19 11.38
N ALA A 66 4.28 1.00 11.78
CA ALA A 66 4.14 2.22 11.00
C ALA A 66 5.38 2.52 10.14
N ALA A 67 5.14 2.79 8.86
CA ALA A 67 6.17 3.23 7.94
C ALA A 67 5.68 4.39 7.08
N GLN A 68 6.62 5.19 6.60
CA GLN A 68 6.39 6.15 5.57
C GLN A 68 6.77 5.56 4.22
N VAL A 69 5.77 5.17 3.43
CA VAL A 69 5.94 4.56 2.11
C VAL A 69 5.68 5.61 1.04
N ASN A 70 6.69 5.96 0.25
CA ASN A 70 6.60 7.00 -0.80
C ASN A 70 6.09 8.36 -0.29
N GLY A 71 6.45 8.72 0.94
CA GLY A 71 6.00 9.96 1.55
C GLY A 71 4.62 9.88 2.23
N GLU A 72 3.91 8.75 2.13
CA GLU A 72 2.61 8.53 2.76
C GLU A 72 2.71 7.60 3.97
N PHE A 73 1.92 7.90 5.00
CA PHE A 73 1.82 7.02 6.17
C PHE A 73 1.09 5.73 5.81
N GLN A 74 1.73 4.59 6.05
CA GLN A 74 1.15 3.26 5.86
C GLN A 74 1.42 2.38 7.08
N LEU A 75 0.43 1.53 7.40
CA LEU A 75 0.60 0.45 8.36
C LEU A 75 1.02 -0.81 7.59
N LEU A 76 2.20 -1.32 7.88
CA LEU A 76 2.77 -2.49 7.22
C LEU A 76 2.34 -3.81 7.87
N GLY A 77 1.95 -3.78 9.15
CA GLY A 77 1.46 -4.95 9.88
C GLY A 77 0.12 -4.71 10.57
N GLU A 78 -0.35 -5.71 11.34
CA GLU A 78 -1.58 -5.58 12.11
C GLU A 78 -1.47 -4.45 13.16
N PRO A 79 -2.47 -3.58 13.26
CA PRO A 79 -2.45 -2.51 14.24
C PRO A 79 -2.52 -3.09 15.65
N GLY A 80 -1.57 -2.69 16.50
CA GLY A 80 -1.61 -3.01 17.92
C GLY A 80 -2.88 -2.51 18.59
N TRP A 81 -3.25 -3.12 19.72
CA TRP A 81 -4.41 -2.71 20.51
C TRP A 81 -4.46 -1.20 20.83
N PRO A 82 -3.34 -0.53 21.20
CA PRO A 82 -3.35 0.91 21.44
C PRO A 82 -3.81 1.73 20.23
N LEU A 83 -3.37 1.35 19.03
CA LEU A 83 -3.74 2.00 17.77
C LEU A 83 -5.22 1.78 17.44
N LEU A 84 -5.74 0.56 17.67
CA LEU A 84 -7.17 0.25 17.50
C LEU A 84 -8.05 1.09 18.44
N VAL A 85 -7.67 1.20 19.72
CA VAL A 85 -8.39 2.03 20.69
C VAL A 85 -8.33 3.50 20.29
N TRP A 86 -7.16 3.99 19.86
CA TRP A 86 -6.99 5.39 19.45
C TRP A 86 -7.81 5.73 18.21
N THR A 87 -7.78 4.87 17.19
CA THR A 87 -8.58 5.04 15.97
C THR A 87 -10.08 5.03 16.27
N LEU A 88 -10.55 4.14 17.16
CA LEU A 88 -11.93 4.14 17.63
C LEU A 88 -12.30 5.44 18.35
N VAL A 89 -11.45 5.92 19.27
CA VAL A 89 -11.66 7.20 19.99
C VAL A 89 -11.73 8.37 19.01
N ALA A 90 -10.79 8.45 18.06
CA ALA A 90 -10.78 9.48 17.03
C ALA A 90 -12.03 9.41 16.14
N LEU A 91 -12.49 8.21 15.77
CA LEU A 91 -13.70 8.02 14.98
C LEU A 91 -14.97 8.45 15.73
N LEU A 92 -15.10 8.06 17.00
CA LEU A 92 -16.23 8.46 17.84
C LEU A 92 -16.25 9.97 18.10
N ALA A 93 -15.08 10.58 18.35
CA ALA A 93 -14.95 12.02 18.47
C ALA A 93 -15.32 12.74 17.16
N SER A 94 -14.94 12.19 16.01
CA SER A 94 -15.29 12.74 14.68
C SER A 94 -16.79 12.71 14.46
N LEU A 95 -17.42 11.56 14.75
CA LEU A 95 -18.86 11.37 14.63
C LEU A 95 -19.64 12.33 15.54
N ALA A 96 -19.19 12.49 16.80
CA ALA A 96 -19.76 13.47 17.73
C ALA A 96 -19.58 14.91 17.22
N GLY A 97 -18.41 15.23 16.66
CA GLY A 97 -18.15 16.52 16.03
C GLY A 97 -19.10 16.80 14.86
N GLN A 98 -19.33 15.83 13.98
CA GLN A 98 -20.27 15.95 12.85
C GLN A 98 -21.72 16.19 13.33
N ALA A 99 -22.11 15.58 14.44
CA ALA A 99 -23.41 15.78 15.08
C ALA A 99 -23.62 17.22 15.61
N VAL A 100 -22.55 18.03 15.70
CA VAL A 100 -22.62 19.48 16.03
C VAL A 100 -22.42 20.34 14.79
N VAL A 101 -21.43 20.02 13.96
CA VAL A 101 -21.00 20.86 12.84
C VAL A 101 -22.04 20.91 11.73
N VAL A 102 -22.58 19.77 11.29
CA VAL A 102 -23.58 19.74 10.21
C VAL A 102 -24.85 20.51 10.60
N PRO A 103 -25.48 20.29 11.77
CA PRO A 103 -26.67 21.04 12.13
C PRO A 103 -26.41 22.53 12.38
N ALA A 104 -25.25 22.90 12.97
CA ALA A 104 -24.88 24.32 13.11
C ALA A 104 -24.74 24.99 11.73
N THR A 105 -24.18 24.26 10.76
CA THR A 105 -24.09 24.73 9.37
C THR A 105 -25.47 24.87 8.72
N VAL A 106 -26.41 23.96 8.99
CA VAL A 106 -27.80 24.07 8.52
C VAL A 106 -28.45 25.37 9.01
N VAL A 107 -28.23 25.76 10.28
CA VAL A 107 -28.74 27.03 10.84
C VAL A 107 -28.11 28.23 10.13
N LEU A 108 -26.79 28.23 9.96
CA LEU A 108 -26.09 29.31 9.25
C LEU A 108 -26.56 29.44 7.80
N ALA A 109 -26.67 28.31 7.09
CA ALA A 109 -27.14 28.27 5.71
C ALA A 109 -28.60 28.74 5.59
N ALA A 110 -29.48 28.32 6.50
CA ALA A 110 -30.88 28.77 6.53
C ALA A 110 -30.97 30.29 6.73
N GLY A 111 -30.16 30.86 7.63
CA GLY A 111 -30.07 32.31 7.82
C GLY A 111 -29.60 33.06 6.59
N LEU A 112 -28.55 32.56 5.91
CA LEU A 112 -28.06 33.15 4.66
C LEU A 112 -29.08 33.05 3.52
N LEU A 113 -29.77 31.92 3.38
CA LEU A 113 -30.78 31.70 2.35
C LEU A 113 -32.06 32.53 2.54
N THR A 114 -32.34 32.95 3.78
CA THR A 114 -33.53 33.73 4.15
C THR A 114 -33.24 35.21 4.40
N GLY A 115 -31.97 35.63 4.28
CA GLY A 115 -31.56 37.01 4.49
C GLY A 115 -31.53 37.46 5.97
N ARG A 116 -31.51 36.50 6.92
CA ARG A 116 -31.29 36.74 8.35
C ARG A 116 -29.95 36.14 8.78
N PRO A 117 -28.84 36.90 8.72
CA PRO A 117 -27.52 36.37 9.07
C PRO A 117 -27.47 35.95 10.55
N VAL A 118 -26.94 34.74 10.80
CA VAL A 118 -26.76 34.17 12.14
C VAL A 118 -25.27 34.09 12.45
N THR A 119 -24.87 34.35 13.70
CA THR A 119 -23.47 34.20 14.13
C THR A 119 -23.13 32.74 14.41
N THR A 120 -21.87 32.34 14.17
CA THR A 120 -21.40 30.97 14.40
C THR A 120 -21.63 30.49 15.82
N SER A 121 -21.36 31.34 16.83
CA SER A 121 -21.56 30.99 18.24
C SER A 121 -23.04 30.84 18.61
N ALA A 122 -23.96 31.56 17.95
CA ALA A 122 -25.39 31.38 18.15
C ALA A 122 -25.88 30.08 17.51
N ALA A 123 -25.42 29.78 16.29
CA ALA A 123 -25.72 28.53 15.60
C ALA A 123 -25.23 27.30 16.39
N MET A 124 -23.98 27.29 16.86
CA MET A 124 -23.43 26.19 17.68
C MET A 124 -24.16 26.05 19.01
N ARG A 125 -24.51 27.15 19.70
CA ARG A 125 -25.31 27.10 20.95
C ARG A 125 -26.72 26.56 20.71
N ALA A 126 -27.37 26.93 19.60
CA ALA A 126 -28.68 26.41 19.24
C ALA A 126 -28.63 24.88 19.03
N THR A 127 -27.59 24.40 18.34
CA THR A 127 -27.32 22.96 18.16
C THR A 127 -27.07 22.25 19.50
N MET A 128 -26.20 22.79 20.35
CA MET A 128 -25.88 22.20 21.66
C MET A 128 -27.09 22.10 22.59
N ARG A 129 -28.00 23.08 22.57
CA ARG A 129 -29.27 23.01 23.31
C ARG A 129 -30.18 21.86 22.85
N ARG A 130 -29.95 21.34 21.65
CA ARG A 130 -30.69 20.22 21.04
C ARG A 130 -29.81 18.97 20.90
N TRP A 131 -28.77 18.83 21.73
CA TRP A 131 -27.83 17.70 21.64
C TRP A 131 -28.51 16.34 21.78
N SER A 132 -29.43 16.16 22.72
CA SER A 132 -30.11 14.87 22.94
C SER A 132 -30.83 14.33 21.69
N PRO A 133 -31.77 15.06 21.04
CA PRO A 133 -32.41 14.55 19.82
C PRO A 133 -31.45 14.41 18.64
N LEU A 134 -30.40 15.24 18.56
CA LEU A 134 -29.37 15.11 17.52
C LEU A 134 -28.52 13.85 17.72
N LEU A 135 -28.10 13.57 18.95
CA LEU A 135 -27.37 12.36 19.30
C LEU A 135 -28.21 11.12 19.01
N SER A 136 -29.51 11.13 19.33
CA SER A 136 -30.42 10.03 18.98
C SER A 136 -30.51 9.81 17.47
N LEU A 137 -30.58 10.87 16.66
CA LEU A 137 -30.57 10.74 15.20
C LEU A 137 -29.22 10.24 14.66
N THR A 138 -28.10 10.69 15.23
CA THR A 138 -26.76 10.23 14.83
C THR A 138 -26.56 8.76 15.17
N LEU A 139 -26.95 8.31 16.37
CA LEU A 139 -26.89 6.91 16.77
C LEU A 139 -27.81 6.03 15.91
N LEU A 140 -29.02 6.50 15.61
CA LEU A 140 -29.93 5.82 14.69
C LEU A 140 -29.32 5.72 13.29
N GLY A 141 -28.71 6.79 12.79
CA GLY A 141 -28.03 6.80 11.50
C GLY A 141 -26.86 5.81 11.45
N ALA A 142 -26.03 5.77 12.50
CA ALA A 142 -24.94 4.79 12.63
C ALA A 142 -25.47 3.36 12.64
N LEU A 143 -26.52 3.06 13.42
CA LEU A 143 -27.16 1.75 13.46
C LEU A 143 -27.69 1.34 12.08
N VAL A 144 -28.38 2.25 11.38
CA VAL A 144 -28.90 2.00 10.04
C VAL A 144 -27.76 1.72 9.05
N PHE A 145 -26.65 2.47 9.13
CA PHE A 145 -25.47 2.20 8.30
C PHE A 145 -24.89 0.81 8.57
N VAL A 146 -24.75 0.39 9.83
CA VAL A 146 -24.27 -0.95 10.18
C VAL A 146 -25.20 -2.04 9.65
N VAL A 147 -26.52 -1.88 9.80
CA VAL A 147 -27.50 -2.85 9.27
C VAL A 147 -27.43 -2.96 7.75
N ILE A 148 -27.31 -1.82 7.06
CA ILE A 148 -27.14 -1.80 5.61
C ILE A 148 -25.85 -2.53 5.24
N ALA A 149 -24.70 -2.14 5.80
CA ALA A 149 -23.40 -2.77 5.54
C ALA A 149 -23.40 -4.29 5.81
N ALA A 150 -24.01 -4.74 6.91
CA ALA A 150 -24.16 -6.15 7.23
C ALA A 150 -25.00 -6.92 6.19
N ALA A 151 -26.08 -6.30 5.68
CA ALA A 151 -26.87 -6.89 4.61
C ALA A 151 -26.08 -7.00 3.29
N GLY A 152 -25.29 -5.97 2.95
CA GLY A 152 -24.41 -6.00 1.78
C GLY A 152 -23.32 -7.06 1.89
N LEU A 153 -22.65 -7.15 3.03
CA LEU A 153 -21.61 -8.14 3.28
C LEU A 153 -22.19 -9.57 3.30
N GLY A 154 -23.33 -9.78 3.95
CA GLY A 154 -24.02 -11.07 3.93
C GLY A 154 -24.42 -11.49 2.51
N MET A 155 -24.82 -10.54 1.67
CA MET A 155 -25.12 -10.81 0.26
C MET A 155 -23.86 -11.14 -0.56
N LEU A 156 -22.73 -10.46 -0.30
CA LEU A 156 -21.43 -10.78 -0.93
C LEU A 156 -20.99 -12.20 -0.57
N LEU A 157 -21.09 -12.57 0.72
CA LEU A 157 -20.72 -13.90 1.20
C LEU A 157 -21.65 -14.99 0.64
N TRP A 158 -22.87 -14.65 0.26
CA TRP A 158 -23.83 -15.63 -0.24
C TRP A 158 -23.75 -15.86 -1.76
N ILE A 159 -23.55 -14.80 -2.55
CA ILE A 159 -23.63 -14.87 -4.02
C ILE A 159 -22.26 -14.73 -4.68
N GLU A 160 -21.23 -14.31 -3.94
CA GLU A 160 -19.89 -13.98 -4.46
C GLU A 160 -19.91 -12.92 -5.59
N HIS A 161 -21.05 -12.24 -5.78
CA HIS A 161 -21.23 -11.19 -6.78
C HIS A 161 -21.48 -9.82 -6.15
N LEU A 162 -20.57 -8.89 -6.44
CA LEU A 162 -20.64 -7.47 -6.07
C LEU A 162 -21.96 -6.79 -6.47
N LEU A 163 -22.49 -7.13 -7.65
CA LEU A 163 -23.70 -6.50 -8.18
C LEU A 163 -24.94 -6.81 -7.32
N GLY A 164 -25.02 -8.03 -6.78
CA GLY A 164 -26.11 -8.43 -5.88
C GLY A 164 -26.12 -7.63 -4.58
N ALA A 165 -24.94 -7.38 -4.01
CA ALA A 165 -24.80 -6.56 -2.81
C ALA A 165 -25.23 -5.10 -3.07
N PHE A 166 -24.81 -4.49 -4.19
CA PHE A 166 -25.22 -3.13 -4.53
C PHE A 166 -26.74 -2.99 -4.73
N LEU A 167 -27.38 -3.98 -5.35
CA LEU A 167 -28.84 -3.98 -5.56
C LEU A 167 -29.63 -3.98 -4.24
N VAL A 168 -29.07 -4.51 -3.15
CA VAL A 168 -29.68 -4.48 -1.81
C VAL A 168 -29.33 -3.18 -1.08
N MET A 169 -28.05 -2.80 -1.12
CA MET A 169 -27.51 -1.66 -0.37
C MET A 169 -28.09 -0.32 -0.83
N VAL A 170 -28.14 -0.08 -2.15
CA VAL A 170 -28.50 1.22 -2.71
C VAL A 170 -29.95 1.61 -2.38
N PRO A 171 -30.96 0.75 -2.56
CA PRO A 171 -32.33 1.06 -2.17
C PRO A 171 -32.48 1.32 -0.67
N LEU A 172 -31.84 0.52 0.19
CA LEU A 172 -31.88 0.73 1.64
C LEU A 172 -31.24 2.06 2.05
N ALA A 173 -30.09 2.40 1.46
CA ALA A 173 -29.43 3.68 1.68
C ALA A 173 -30.32 4.85 1.24
N LEU A 174 -30.95 4.78 0.07
CA LEU A 174 -31.88 5.80 -0.42
C LEU A 174 -33.11 5.94 0.50
N LEU A 175 -33.63 4.84 1.02
CA LEU A 175 -34.74 4.86 1.98
C LEU A 175 -34.34 5.52 3.30
N ALA A 176 -33.07 5.46 3.71
CA ALA A 176 -32.54 6.09 4.92
C ALA A 176 -32.21 7.59 4.75
N MET A 177 -32.01 8.09 3.53
CA MET A 177 -31.65 9.49 3.28
C MET A 177 -32.54 10.55 3.96
N PRO A 178 -33.88 10.39 4.10
CA PRO A 178 -34.72 11.33 4.81
C PRO A 178 -34.30 11.63 6.26
N CYS A 179 -33.51 10.76 6.91
CA CYS A 179 -32.90 11.02 8.21
C CYS A 179 -32.04 12.29 8.21
N LEU A 180 -31.34 12.60 7.11
CA LEU A 180 -30.55 13.83 6.97
C LEU A 180 -31.43 15.09 6.99
N LEU A 181 -32.63 15.01 6.42
CA LEU A 181 -33.59 16.11 6.46
C LEU A 181 -34.17 16.32 7.88
N ALA A 182 -34.32 15.24 8.65
CA ALA A 182 -34.76 15.31 10.05
C ALA A 182 -33.82 16.16 10.91
N VAL A 183 -32.52 16.18 10.62
CA VAL A 183 -31.54 17.05 11.30
C VAL A 183 -31.94 18.53 11.19
N ALA A 184 -32.35 18.98 10.00
CA ALA A 184 -32.80 20.35 9.81
C ALA A 184 -34.07 20.66 10.60
N ILE A 185 -35.00 19.71 10.64
CA ILE A 185 -36.27 19.85 11.37
C ILE A 185 -36.02 19.95 12.88
N VAL A 186 -35.11 19.14 13.44
CA VAL A 186 -34.74 19.23 14.87
C VAL A 186 -34.20 20.61 15.21
N VAL A 187 -33.27 21.14 14.41
CA VAL A 187 -32.57 22.38 14.79
C VAL A 187 -33.35 23.64 14.43
N LEU A 188 -34.07 23.67 13.31
CA LEU A 188 -34.84 24.85 12.87
C LEU A 188 -36.23 24.90 13.50
N GLU A 189 -36.87 23.76 13.75
CA GLU A 189 -38.22 23.71 14.31
C GLU A 189 -38.27 23.32 15.79
N GLY A 190 -37.18 22.81 16.36
CA GLY A 190 -37.13 22.39 17.76
C GLY A 190 -37.84 21.07 18.04
N ALA A 191 -38.00 20.23 17.01
CA ALA A 191 -38.69 18.94 17.09
C ALA A 191 -37.87 17.87 17.85
N SER A 192 -38.55 16.87 18.41
CA SER A 192 -37.91 15.64 18.92
C SER A 192 -37.45 14.75 17.75
N ALA A 193 -36.48 13.86 17.97
CA ALA A 193 -35.92 12.98 16.93
C ALA A 193 -37.00 12.21 16.16
N GLY A 194 -37.93 11.54 16.86
CA GLY A 194 -39.01 10.77 16.23
C GLY A 194 -39.99 11.64 15.44
N SER A 195 -40.40 12.78 16.00
CA SER A 195 -41.30 13.71 15.30
C SER A 195 -40.66 14.33 14.07
N ALA A 196 -39.35 14.63 14.13
CA ALA A 196 -38.58 15.15 13.01
C ALA A 196 -38.45 14.12 11.89
N LEU A 197 -38.20 12.85 12.24
CA LEU A 197 -38.13 11.75 11.28
C LEU A 197 -39.46 11.55 10.56
N HIS A 198 -40.55 11.43 11.32
CA HIS A 198 -41.89 11.28 10.76
C HIS A 198 -42.25 12.47 9.85
N ARG A 199 -41.95 13.70 10.27
CA ARG A 199 -42.16 14.90 9.47
C ARG A 199 -41.31 14.91 8.20
N ALA A 200 -40.04 14.49 8.26
CA ALA A 200 -39.15 14.41 7.10
C ALA A 200 -39.71 13.46 6.03
N TYR A 201 -40.10 12.24 6.41
CA TYR A 201 -40.72 11.29 5.48
C TYR A 201 -42.03 11.82 4.91
N ARG A 202 -42.89 12.45 5.72
CA ARG A 202 -44.15 13.06 5.25
C ARG A 202 -43.91 14.22 4.28
N LEU A 203 -42.89 15.04 4.52
CA LEU A 203 -42.48 16.15 3.64
C LEU A 203 -41.90 15.69 2.30
N LEU A 204 -41.36 14.47 2.24
CA LEU A 204 -40.83 13.89 1.01
C LEU A 204 -41.84 12.97 0.29
N ARG A 205 -42.77 12.32 1.00
CA ARG A 205 -43.77 11.41 0.41
C ARG A 205 -44.94 12.11 -0.28
N ALA A 206 -45.44 13.21 0.26
CA ALA A 206 -46.64 13.84 -0.31
C ALA A 206 -46.31 14.69 -1.57
N VAL A 207 -46.80 14.25 -2.74
CA VAL A 207 -47.36 14.98 -3.91
C VAL A 207 -47.32 14.07 -5.16
N GLY A 208 -48.33 14.22 -6.02
CA GLY A 208 -48.76 13.29 -7.09
C GLY A 208 -47.88 13.16 -8.36
N PRO A 209 -48.42 12.55 -9.43
CA PRO A 209 -47.69 11.78 -10.45
C PRO A 209 -46.66 12.54 -11.29
N THR A 210 -46.60 13.87 -11.23
CA THR A 210 -45.72 14.70 -12.09
C THR A 210 -44.64 15.48 -11.34
N ASN A 211 -44.60 15.45 -10.00
CA ASN A 211 -43.63 16.24 -9.21
C ASN A 211 -42.99 15.42 -8.08
N GLY A 212 -41.95 14.66 -8.44
CA GLY A 212 -40.87 14.18 -7.57
C GLY A 212 -41.24 13.75 -6.15
N GLY A 213 -41.69 12.50 -5.99
CA GLY A 213 -41.98 11.85 -4.71
C GLY A 213 -40.75 11.56 -3.82
N LEU A 214 -40.89 10.61 -2.89
CA LEU A 214 -39.87 10.24 -1.88
C LEU A 214 -38.47 10.08 -2.50
N TRP A 215 -38.39 9.39 -3.63
CA TRP A 215 -37.17 9.13 -4.37
C TRP A 215 -36.45 10.39 -4.85
N SER A 216 -37.17 11.41 -5.33
CA SER A 216 -36.53 12.65 -5.78
C SER A 216 -35.83 13.37 -4.63
N GLY A 217 -36.44 13.40 -3.44
CA GLY A 217 -35.80 13.93 -2.24
C GLY A 217 -34.61 13.10 -1.78
N ALA A 218 -34.76 11.77 -1.77
CA ALA A 218 -33.70 10.84 -1.42
C ALA A 218 -32.49 10.95 -2.35
N PHE A 219 -32.70 10.99 -3.68
CA PHE A 219 -31.64 11.20 -4.67
C PHE A 219 -30.97 12.57 -4.52
N THR A 220 -31.73 13.62 -4.23
CA THR A 220 -31.16 14.96 -3.97
C THR A 220 -30.21 14.95 -2.77
N LEU A 221 -30.60 14.27 -1.69
CA LEU A 221 -29.78 14.11 -0.49
C LEU A 221 -28.57 13.21 -0.75
N ALA A 222 -28.78 12.01 -1.33
CA ALA A 222 -27.70 11.09 -1.65
C ALA A 222 -26.65 11.75 -2.57
N PHE A 223 -27.09 12.38 -3.66
CA PHE A 223 -26.21 13.03 -4.61
C PHE A 223 -25.50 14.25 -4.00
N GLY A 224 -26.26 15.15 -3.36
CA GLY A 224 -25.73 16.42 -2.86
C GLY A 224 -24.95 16.33 -1.55
N VAL A 225 -25.22 15.34 -0.70
CA VAL A 225 -24.61 15.21 0.64
C VAL A 225 -23.53 14.13 0.69
N LEU A 226 -23.64 13.06 -0.11
CA LEU A 226 -22.73 11.91 -0.05
C LEU A 226 -21.91 11.74 -1.33
N ILE A 227 -22.56 11.58 -2.49
CA ILE A 227 -21.89 11.17 -3.73
C ILE A 227 -20.96 12.28 -4.24
N LEU A 228 -21.44 13.52 -4.34
CA LEU A 228 -20.63 14.60 -4.91
C LEU A 228 -19.43 14.99 -4.03
N PRO A 229 -19.56 15.08 -2.69
CA PRO A 229 -18.38 15.24 -1.82
C PRO A 229 -17.40 14.07 -1.90
N ALA A 230 -17.89 12.82 -1.90
CA ALA A 230 -17.03 11.65 -2.02
C ALA A 230 -16.27 11.63 -3.36
N ALA A 231 -16.94 11.96 -4.46
CA ALA A 231 -16.32 12.06 -5.78
C ALA A 231 -15.27 13.18 -5.83
N ALA A 232 -15.55 14.34 -5.21
CA ALA A 232 -14.58 15.43 -5.10
C ALA A 232 -13.35 15.00 -4.28
N GLN A 233 -13.55 14.24 -3.19
CA GLN A 233 -12.47 13.74 -2.36
C GLN A 233 -11.61 12.72 -3.12
N GLN A 234 -12.24 11.82 -3.86
CA GLN A 234 -11.53 10.86 -4.69
C GLN A 234 -10.71 11.53 -5.80
N ALA A 235 -11.27 12.54 -6.47
CA ALA A 235 -10.55 13.29 -7.50
C ALA A 235 -9.32 14.00 -6.94
N VAL A 236 -9.40 14.54 -5.72
CA VAL A 236 -8.27 15.15 -5.01
C VAL A 236 -7.20 14.10 -4.67
N LEU A 237 -7.61 12.93 -4.16
CA LEU A 237 -6.67 11.85 -3.83
C LEU A 237 -5.84 11.44 -5.05
N TRP A 238 -6.47 11.33 -6.22
CA TRP A 238 -5.75 11.05 -7.47
C TRP A 238 -4.83 12.21 -7.88
N GLY A 239 -5.33 13.44 -7.87
CA GLY A 239 -4.58 14.61 -8.34
C GLY A 239 -3.43 15.06 -7.44
N ALA A 240 -3.43 14.67 -6.17
CA ALA A 240 -2.40 15.05 -5.20
C ALA A 240 -1.42 13.90 -4.86
N SER A 241 -1.52 12.78 -5.57
CA SER A 241 -0.62 11.63 -5.38
C SER A 241 0.85 12.02 -5.58
N GLY A 242 1.75 11.44 -4.77
CA GLY A 242 3.19 11.68 -4.85
C GLY A 242 3.70 13.01 -4.26
N ASN A 243 2.82 13.87 -3.71
CA ASN A 243 3.24 15.05 -2.96
C ASN A 243 2.50 15.11 -1.60
N PRO A 244 3.16 14.80 -0.47
CA PRO A 244 2.50 14.69 0.83
C PRO A 244 1.96 16.03 1.35
N LEU A 245 2.59 17.16 0.99
CA LEU A 245 2.06 18.49 1.31
C LEU A 245 0.78 18.79 0.53
N ALA A 246 0.79 18.56 -0.78
CA ALA A 246 -0.38 18.78 -1.62
C ALA A 246 -1.53 17.86 -1.19
N HIS A 247 -1.22 16.59 -0.91
CA HIS A 247 -2.17 15.61 -0.41
C HIS A 247 -2.77 16.03 0.94
N GLY A 248 -1.92 16.35 1.92
CA GLY A 248 -2.35 16.76 3.25
C GLY A 248 -3.20 18.03 3.24
N VAL A 249 -2.78 19.05 2.48
CA VAL A 249 -3.53 20.31 2.35
C VAL A 249 -4.87 20.09 1.65
N ALA A 250 -4.89 19.40 0.51
CA ALA A 250 -6.10 19.25 -0.28
C ALA A 250 -7.15 18.40 0.45
N THR A 251 -6.74 17.30 1.08
CA THR A 251 -7.64 16.45 1.90
C THR A 251 -8.18 17.21 3.11
N SER A 252 -7.35 17.95 3.83
CA SER A 252 -7.76 18.76 4.99
C SER A 252 -8.75 19.85 4.61
N VAL A 253 -8.44 20.62 3.56
CA VAL A 253 -9.29 21.71 3.05
C VAL A 253 -10.66 21.16 2.65
N LEU A 254 -10.69 20.07 1.89
CA LEU A 254 -11.94 19.49 1.40
C LEU A 254 -12.75 18.86 2.54
N GLY A 255 -12.11 18.16 3.47
CA GLY A 255 -12.76 17.60 4.66
C GLY A 255 -13.41 18.67 5.54
N LEU A 256 -12.72 19.80 5.76
CA LEU A 256 -13.25 20.94 6.53
C LEU A 256 -14.36 21.71 5.78
N ALA A 257 -14.28 21.77 4.46
CA ALA A 257 -15.26 22.43 3.60
C ALA A 257 -16.53 21.61 3.40
N THR A 258 -16.44 20.27 3.40
CA THR A 258 -17.56 19.37 3.06
C THR A 258 -18.83 19.61 3.89
N PRO A 259 -18.78 19.75 5.23
CA PRO A 259 -19.97 20.05 6.02
C PRO A 259 -20.70 21.34 5.59
N ALA A 260 -19.97 22.36 5.09
CA ALA A 260 -20.55 23.60 4.56
C ALA A 260 -21.52 23.33 3.41
N PHE A 261 -21.11 22.46 2.48
CA PHE A 261 -21.94 22.05 1.34
C PHE A 261 -23.10 21.16 1.78
N GLN A 262 -22.82 20.17 2.62
CA GLN A 262 -23.84 19.24 3.15
C GLN A 262 -24.96 19.98 3.88
N GLY A 263 -24.61 20.84 4.84
CA GLY A 263 -25.59 21.63 5.60
C GLY A 263 -26.40 22.58 4.72
N THR A 264 -25.79 23.15 3.67
CA THR A 264 -26.48 24.04 2.73
C THR A 264 -27.48 23.28 1.84
N VAL A 265 -27.13 22.07 1.38
CA VAL A 265 -28.07 21.21 0.62
C VAL A 265 -29.26 20.83 1.49
N ILE A 266 -29.00 20.40 2.72
CA ILE A 266 -30.03 20.01 3.70
C ILE A 266 -30.97 21.18 3.99
N ALA A 267 -30.43 22.36 4.32
CA ALA A 267 -31.21 23.57 4.59
C ALA A 267 -32.05 23.98 3.38
N ARG A 268 -31.44 24.01 2.19
CA ARG A 268 -32.13 24.41 0.95
C ARG A 268 -33.24 23.44 0.58
N LEU A 269 -33.03 22.13 0.75
CA LEU A 269 -34.04 21.13 0.44
C LEU A 269 -35.27 21.29 1.32
N LEU A 270 -35.09 21.54 2.62
CA LEU A 270 -36.19 21.81 3.55
C LEU A 270 -36.99 23.04 3.11
N LEU A 271 -36.30 24.17 2.91
CA LEU A 271 -36.93 25.43 2.49
C LEU A 271 -37.65 25.29 1.14
N HIS A 272 -37.04 24.58 0.18
CA HIS A 272 -37.63 24.30 -1.13
C HIS A 272 -38.93 23.50 -1.02
N ARG A 273 -38.95 22.44 -0.19
CA ARG A 273 -40.14 21.61 0.01
C ARG A 273 -41.26 22.37 0.72
N LEU A 274 -40.94 23.21 1.71
CA LEU A 274 -41.92 24.10 2.35
C LEU A 274 -42.50 25.12 1.35
N ALA A 275 -41.64 25.73 0.52
CA ALA A 275 -42.03 26.75 -0.44
C ALA A 275 -42.89 26.20 -1.59
N ILE A 276 -42.61 24.99 -2.09
CA ILE A 276 -43.43 24.30 -3.11
C ILE A 276 -44.78 23.89 -2.54
N ARG A 277 -44.82 23.42 -1.29
CA ARG A 277 -46.06 23.04 -0.61
C ARG A 277 -46.91 24.22 -0.13
N ARG A 278 -46.46 25.45 -0.38
CA ARG A 278 -47.13 26.70 0.04
C ARG A 278 -47.39 26.75 1.56
N LEU A 279 -46.48 26.19 2.36
CA LEU A 279 -46.53 26.21 3.82
C LEU A 279 -45.98 27.55 4.34
N VAL A 280 -46.68 28.64 4.03
CA VAL A 280 -46.23 30.03 4.27
C VAL A 280 -46.03 30.31 5.76
N THR A 281 -46.97 29.87 6.60
CA THR A 281 -46.91 30.05 8.06
C THR A 281 -45.73 29.30 8.67
N GLU A 282 -45.50 28.06 8.26
CA GLU A 282 -44.38 27.25 8.74
C GLU A 282 -43.02 27.83 8.29
N PHE A 283 -42.95 28.35 7.05
CA PHE A 283 -41.76 29.01 6.54
C PHE A 283 -41.44 30.28 7.35
N GLY A 284 -42.44 31.12 7.62
CA GLY A 284 -42.28 32.32 8.46
C GLY A 284 -41.81 31.98 9.88
N GLN A 285 -42.42 30.97 10.52
CA GLN A 285 -42.02 30.52 11.85
C GLN A 285 -40.56 30.06 11.92
N ILE A 286 -40.04 29.42 10.87
CA ILE A 286 -38.62 29.03 10.82
C ILE A 286 -37.72 30.27 10.78
N VAL A 287 -38.05 31.26 9.94
CA VAL A 287 -37.26 32.50 9.81
C VAL A 287 -37.29 33.31 11.11
N GLU A 288 -38.42 33.33 11.81
CA GLU A 288 -38.59 33.99 13.09
C GLU A 288 -37.82 33.31 14.24
N ARG A 289 -37.72 31.98 14.22
CA ARG A 289 -36.99 31.20 15.25
C ARG A 289 -35.47 31.26 15.11
N LEU A 290 -34.94 31.77 13.99
CA LEU A 290 -33.50 31.90 13.81
C LEU A 290 -32.91 32.84 14.88
N PRO A 291 -31.77 32.49 15.51
CA PRO A 291 -31.15 33.35 16.52
C PRO A 291 -30.75 34.70 15.92
N GLU A 292 -31.28 35.80 16.47
CA GLU A 292 -30.90 37.16 16.04
C GLU A 292 -29.54 37.55 16.64
N CYS A 293 -28.54 37.80 15.79
CA CYS A 293 -27.28 38.43 16.19
C CYS A 293 -26.63 39.15 15.00
N GLY A 294 -26.07 40.34 15.25
CA GLY A 294 -25.37 41.15 14.25
C GLY A 294 -24.18 40.45 13.60
N ALA A 295 -23.80 40.88 12.40
CA ALA A 295 -22.69 40.31 11.66
C ALA A 295 -21.34 40.65 12.33
N SER A 296 -20.65 39.66 12.89
CA SER A 296 -19.26 39.83 13.29
C SER A 296 -18.36 39.93 12.05
N PRO A 297 -17.39 40.86 12.00
CA PRO A 297 -16.42 40.90 10.91
C PRO A 297 -15.49 39.68 11.01
N LEU A 298 -15.53 38.82 9.98
CA LEU A 298 -14.57 37.73 9.82
C LEU A 298 -13.31 38.27 9.16
N ARG A 299 -12.13 37.82 9.64
CA ARG A 299 -10.84 38.09 8.99
C ARG A 299 -10.49 36.92 8.07
N PRO A 300 -10.58 37.05 6.74
CA PRO A 300 -10.39 35.93 5.80
C PRO A 300 -9.05 35.22 5.98
N VAL A 301 -7.98 35.98 6.28
CA VAL A 301 -6.63 35.46 6.53
C VAL A 301 -6.59 34.42 7.65
N ARG A 302 -7.34 34.64 8.76
CA ARG A 302 -7.38 33.68 9.87
C ARG A 302 -8.11 32.39 9.50
N VAL A 303 -9.15 32.50 8.68
CA VAL A 303 -9.92 31.35 8.20
C VAL A 303 -9.08 30.50 7.25
N VAL A 304 -8.34 31.14 6.34
CA VAL A 304 -7.41 30.45 5.43
C VAL A 304 -6.29 29.77 6.22
N GLY A 305 -5.66 30.47 7.17
CA GLY A 305 -4.61 29.87 8.00
C GLY A 305 -5.09 28.64 8.78
N ALA A 306 -6.26 28.72 9.41
CA ALA A 306 -6.85 27.59 10.13
C ALA A 306 -7.24 26.42 9.21
N LEU A 307 -7.63 26.70 7.97
CA LEU A 307 -7.99 25.68 6.97
C LEU A 307 -6.76 24.90 6.47
N LEU A 308 -5.62 25.59 6.33
CA LEU A 308 -4.38 25.00 5.85
C LEU A 308 -3.60 24.28 6.96
N LEU A 309 -3.76 24.70 8.21
CA LEU A 309 -2.95 24.24 9.35
C LEU A 309 -2.88 22.70 9.49
N PRO A 310 -3.99 21.93 9.48
CA PRO A 310 -3.89 20.48 9.63
C PRO A 310 -3.11 19.81 8.49
N GLY A 311 -3.31 20.29 7.26
CA GLY A 311 -2.62 19.76 6.08
C GLY A 311 -1.14 20.13 6.05
N LEU A 312 -0.77 21.33 6.51
CA LEU A 312 0.62 21.74 6.68
C LEU A 312 1.31 20.96 7.80
N LEU A 313 0.62 20.70 8.92
CA LEU A 313 1.14 19.87 10.00
C LEU A 313 1.36 18.44 9.52
N TYR A 314 0.37 17.82 8.88
CA TYR A 314 0.50 16.48 8.31
C TYR A 314 1.63 16.41 7.28
N GLY A 315 1.62 17.27 6.27
CA GLY A 315 2.64 17.26 5.23
C GLY A 315 4.04 17.60 5.77
N GLY A 316 4.12 18.46 6.80
CA GLY A 316 5.36 18.72 7.53
C GLY A 316 5.86 17.51 8.31
N THR A 317 4.97 16.78 8.99
CA THR A 317 5.33 15.53 9.68
C THR A 317 5.81 14.46 8.70
N MET A 318 5.21 14.35 7.53
CA MET A 318 5.69 13.45 6.49
C MET A 318 7.05 13.90 5.93
N LEU A 319 7.25 15.20 5.67
CA LEU A 319 8.51 15.65 5.08
C LEU A 319 9.72 15.56 6.01
N VAL A 320 9.50 15.82 7.31
CA VAL A 320 10.59 15.86 8.30
C VAL A 320 10.75 14.53 9.01
N ASN A 321 9.71 13.68 8.99
CA ASN A 321 9.63 12.42 9.74
C ASN A 321 10.13 12.57 11.19
N PRO A 322 9.56 13.49 11.99
CA PRO A 322 10.07 13.83 13.32
C PRO A 322 9.95 12.69 14.34
N PHE A 323 9.18 11.65 14.00
CA PHE A 323 8.97 10.47 14.84
C PHE A 323 9.91 9.32 14.51
N GLY A 324 10.73 9.45 13.46
CA GLY A 324 11.68 8.42 13.05
C GLY A 324 11.00 7.13 12.58
N TRP A 325 9.83 7.22 11.94
CA TRP A 325 9.21 6.06 11.32
C TRP A 325 10.10 5.49 10.21
N LEU A 326 9.96 4.20 9.94
CA LEU A 326 10.66 3.56 8.84
C LEU A 326 10.32 4.25 7.51
N GLU A 327 11.33 4.82 6.85
CA GLU A 327 11.14 5.37 5.51
C GLU A 327 11.37 4.28 4.46
N VAL A 328 10.40 4.11 3.56
CA VAL A 328 10.45 3.12 2.49
C VAL A 328 10.10 3.80 1.18
N THR A 329 10.94 3.60 0.17
CA THR A 329 10.56 3.86 -1.22
C THR A 329 10.07 2.57 -1.85
N GLN A 330 8.87 2.57 -2.43
CA GLN A 330 8.29 1.44 -3.16
C GLN A 330 7.92 1.87 -4.57
N THR A 331 8.43 1.16 -5.57
CA THR A 331 8.13 1.44 -6.97
C THR A 331 7.54 0.21 -7.62
N VAL A 332 6.31 0.33 -8.12
CA VAL A 332 5.68 -0.70 -8.97
C VAL A 332 6.23 -0.54 -10.37
N VAL A 333 7.20 -1.39 -10.73
CA VAL A 333 7.94 -1.28 -11.98
C VAL A 333 7.07 -1.62 -13.20
N THR A 334 6.07 -2.48 -13.02
CA THR A 334 5.15 -2.89 -14.10
C THR A 334 4.01 -1.93 -14.36
N ALA A 335 3.82 -0.89 -13.53
CA ALA A 335 2.67 0.02 -13.66
C ALA A 335 2.64 0.76 -15.01
N SER A 336 3.80 0.96 -15.64
CA SER A 336 3.92 1.62 -16.95
C SER A 336 3.89 0.64 -18.13
N TRP A 337 3.69 -0.65 -17.90
CA TRP A 337 3.69 -1.67 -18.95
C TRP A 337 2.26 -1.79 -19.48
N SER A 338 1.92 -1.00 -20.49
CA SER A 338 0.61 -1.09 -21.14
C SER A 338 0.42 -2.45 -21.80
N ARG A 339 -0.78 -3.02 -21.66
CA ARG A 339 -1.19 -4.33 -22.22
C ARG A 339 -1.27 -4.37 -23.77
N GLU A 340 -0.94 -3.29 -24.46
CA GLU A 340 -0.93 -3.22 -25.93
C GLU A 340 0.32 -2.49 -26.42
N GLY A 341 0.92 -3.07 -27.47
CA GLY A 341 2.25 -2.78 -27.93
C GLY A 341 2.43 -1.48 -28.70
N ALA A 342 3.62 -0.92 -28.55
CA ALA A 342 4.32 -0.12 -29.54
C ALA A 342 5.77 0.04 -29.06
N SER A 343 6.57 -1.03 -29.10
CA SER A 343 8.02 -0.89 -28.93
C SER A 343 8.66 -0.81 -30.31
N GLU A 344 9.40 0.27 -30.57
CA GLU A 344 10.38 0.30 -31.65
C GLU A 344 11.26 -0.96 -31.58
N PRO A 345 11.60 -1.59 -32.71
CA PRO A 345 12.48 -2.76 -32.74
C PRO A 345 13.82 -2.45 -32.04
N GLN A 346 14.38 -3.41 -31.31
CA GLN A 346 15.77 -3.28 -30.87
C GLN A 346 16.70 -3.21 -32.10
N PRO A 347 17.94 -2.73 -31.95
CA PRO A 347 18.89 -2.63 -33.06
C PRO A 347 19.15 -3.97 -33.79
N ASP A 348 18.87 -5.09 -33.13
CA ASP A 348 18.98 -6.46 -33.67
C ASP A 348 17.71 -6.95 -34.38
N GLY A 349 16.67 -6.11 -34.49
CA GLY A 349 15.40 -6.42 -35.14
C GLY A 349 14.42 -7.22 -34.28
N ARG A 350 14.79 -7.63 -33.05
CA ARG A 350 13.87 -8.33 -32.14
C ARG A 350 12.86 -7.35 -31.51
N PRO A 351 11.65 -7.83 -31.19
CA PRO A 351 10.75 -7.07 -30.33
C PRO A 351 11.39 -6.88 -28.95
N LYS A 352 10.95 -5.85 -28.24
CA LYS A 352 11.33 -5.63 -26.85
C LYS A 352 10.89 -6.86 -26.03
N PRO A 353 11.75 -7.38 -25.12
CA PRO A 353 11.39 -8.55 -24.34
C PRO A 353 10.17 -8.26 -23.45
N THR A 354 9.24 -9.20 -23.42
CA THR A 354 8.16 -9.24 -22.43
C THR A 354 8.72 -9.80 -21.14
N VAL A 355 8.25 -9.32 -19.99
CA VAL A 355 8.63 -9.87 -18.68
C VAL A 355 7.42 -10.57 -18.08
N SER A 356 7.64 -11.75 -17.50
CA SER A 356 6.61 -12.56 -16.87
C SER A 356 6.67 -12.50 -15.34
N GLY A 357 5.63 -13.04 -14.71
CA GLY A 357 5.53 -13.17 -13.25
C GLY A 357 6.58 -14.11 -12.61
N TRP A 358 7.35 -14.84 -13.44
CA TRP A 358 8.32 -15.85 -13.03
C TRP A 358 9.76 -15.44 -13.28
N ASP A 359 9.99 -14.32 -13.97
CA ASP A 359 11.31 -14.00 -14.51
C ASP A 359 12.30 -13.55 -13.41
N LEU A 360 11.85 -13.14 -12.22
CA LEU A 360 12.74 -12.55 -11.21
C LEU A 360 13.70 -13.56 -10.55
N GLN A 361 14.94 -13.57 -11.05
CA GLN A 361 16.01 -14.43 -10.55
C GLN A 361 16.92 -13.69 -9.54
N ALA A 362 17.49 -12.55 -9.96
CA ALA A 362 18.49 -11.82 -9.19
C ALA A 362 18.46 -10.31 -9.45
N ILE A 363 19.00 -9.53 -8.51
CA ILE A 363 19.26 -8.10 -8.65
C ILE A 363 20.72 -7.80 -8.28
N HIS A 364 21.36 -6.95 -9.05
CA HIS A 364 22.75 -6.54 -8.85
C HIS A 364 22.88 -5.01 -8.89
N ALA A 365 23.73 -4.47 -8.02
CA ALA A 365 24.13 -3.07 -8.11
C ALA A 365 25.10 -2.85 -9.28
N GLY A 366 24.71 -2.02 -10.22
CA GLY A 366 25.52 -1.62 -11.38
C GLY A 366 26.40 -0.39 -11.11
N GLU A 367 27.12 0.03 -12.15
CA GLU A 367 27.85 1.31 -12.16
C GLU A 367 26.91 2.52 -12.03
N GLY A 368 27.37 3.54 -11.29
CA GLY A 368 26.67 4.81 -11.16
C GLY A 368 25.37 4.75 -10.34
N GLY A 369 25.19 3.72 -9.51
CA GLY A 369 23.99 3.54 -8.68
C GLY A 369 22.79 2.92 -9.41
N ARG A 370 22.98 2.50 -10.67
CA ARG A 370 21.98 1.73 -11.43
C ARG A 370 21.74 0.37 -10.78
N MET A 371 20.55 -0.18 -10.96
CA MET A 371 20.25 -1.57 -10.58
C MET A 371 20.01 -2.39 -11.83
N VAL A 372 20.54 -3.61 -11.88
CA VAL A 372 20.35 -4.54 -12.98
C VAL A 372 19.69 -5.79 -12.44
N MET A 373 18.48 -6.08 -12.89
CA MET A 373 17.78 -7.32 -12.58
C MET A 373 17.96 -8.30 -13.72
N LEU A 374 18.33 -9.52 -13.37
CA LEU A 374 18.35 -10.64 -14.30
C LEU A 374 16.97 -11.29 -14.30
N MET A 375 16.39 -11.34 -15.50
CA MET A 375 15.03 -11.79 -15.77
C MET A 375 15.10 -13.06 -16.60
N ASP A 376 14.86 -14.21 -15.99
CA ASP A 376 15.00 -15.54 -16.61
C ASP A 376 14.12 -16.58 -15.91
N SER A 377 13.16 -17.12 -16.65
CA SER A 377 12.21 -18.15 -16.20
C SER A 377 12.26 -19.41 -17.09
N PHE A 378 13.46 -19.88 -17.46
CA PHE A 378 13.62 -20.93 -18.49
C PHE A 378 13.13 -20.48 -19.87
N ALA A 379 13.40 -19.21 -20.15
CA ALA A 379 13.22 -18.59 -21.44
C ALA A 379 14.47 -17.74 -21.70
N GLN A 380 14.55 -17.11 -22.87
CA GLN A 380 15.70 -16.27 -23.18
C GLN A 380 15.93 -15.20 -22.10
N ALA A 381 17.13 -15.17 -21.51
CA ALA A 381 17.44 -14.26 -20.42
C ALA A 381 17.35 -12.78 -20.86
N LYS A 382 16.82 -11.94 -19.98
CA LYS A 382 16.61 -10.49 -20.21
C LYS A 382 17.22 -9.69 -19.08
N LEU A 383 17.60 -8.46 -19.39
CA LEU A 383 18.10 -7.50 -18.42
C LEU A 383 17.10 -6.37 -18.27
N LEU A 384 16.60 -6.20 -17.05
CA LEU A 384 15.87 -5.02 -16.63
C LEU A 384 16.82 -4.09 -15.88
N THR A 385 17.08 -2.92 -16.45
CA THR A 385 17.97 -1.91 -15.88
C THR A 385 17.16 -0.76 -15.29
N CYS A 386 17.34 -0.51 -14.00
CA CYS A 386 16.85 0.68 -13.31
C CYS A 386 17.90 1.79 -13.40
N THR A 387 17.45 3.03 -13.57
CA THR A 387 18.32 4.23 -13.55
C THR A 387 19.02 4.44 -12.22
N ASP A 388 18.37 4.04 -11.12
CA ASP A 388 18.82 4.18 -9.75
C ASP A 388 18.19 3.10 -8.85
N SER A 389 18.47 3.15 -7.54
CA SER A 389 17.94 2.22 -6.54
C SER A 389 16.42 2.26 -6.38
N THR A 390 15.76 3.38 -6.70
CA THR A 390 14.29 3.52 -6.61
C THR A 390 13.58 2.96 -7.83
N CYS A 391 14.30 2.71 -8.93
CA CYS A 391 13.78 2.15 -10.17
C CYS A 391 12.62 2.94 -10.81
N ALA A 392 12.63 4.27 -10.68
CA ALA A 392 11.64 5.14 -11.33
C ALA A 392 11.73 5.13 -12.87
N GLY A 393 12.93 4.91 -13.42
CA GLY A 393 13.16 4.76 -14.86
C GLY A 393 13.71 3.38 -15.20
N THR A 394 13.16 2.74 -16.22
CA THR A 394 13.56 1.39 -16.63
C THR A 394 13.95 1.26 -18.10
N ARG A 395 14.89 0.36 -18.36
CA ARG A 395 15.30 -0.08 -19.69
C ARG A 395 15.34 -1.60 -19.76
N TYR A 396 15.02 -2.13 -20.93
CA TYR A 396 14.95 -3.57 -21.17
C TYR A 396 15.85 -3.91 -22.35
N ALA A 397 16.61 -4.98 -22.21
CA ALA A 397 17.42 -5.54 -23.28
C ALA A 397 17.43 -7.06 -23.15
N TRP A 398 17.62 -7.74 -24.27
CA TRP A 398 17.96 -9.16 -24.24
C TRP A 398 19.36 -9.33 -23.64
N ALA A 399 19.54 -10.29 -22.72
CA ALA A 399 20.86 -10.71 -22.26
C ALA A 399 21.49 -11.66 -23.29
N GLU A 400 20.65 -12.48 -23.93
CA GLU A 400 21.09 -13.50 -24.87
C GLU A 400 21.30 -13.00 -26.30
N PRO A 401 22.28 -13.58 -27.02
CA PRO A 401 22.46 -13.34 -28.45
C PRO A 401 21.28 -13.89 -29.26
N VAL A 402 21.15 -13.42 -30.50
CA VAL A 402 20.12 -13.91 -31.43
C VAL A 402 20.35 -15.40 -31.74
N GLY A 403 19.34 -16.24 -31.52
CA GLY A 403 19.39 -17.68 -31.80
C GLY A 403 19.83 -18.57 -30.62
N ALA A 404 19.87 -18.05 -29.39
CA ALA A 404 20.08 -18.85 -28.18
C ALA A 404 18.92 -19.82 -27.90
N ALA A 405 19.24 -20.97 -27.29
CA ALA A 405 18.28 -22.03 -26.94
C ALA A 405 17.54 -21.71 -25.64
N GLU A 406 16.31 -22.20 -25.49
CA GLU A 406 15.35 -21.72 -24.48
C GLU A 406 15.56 -22.22 -23.03
N THR A 407 16.54 -23.07 -22.69
CA THR A 407 16.36 -23.90 -21.48
C THR A 407 17.29 -23.73 -20.28
N PRO A 408 18.61 -23.43 -20.37
CA PRO A 408 19.37 -23.29 -19.14
C PRO A 408 19.32 -21.84 -18.64
N ARG A 409 19.03 -21.64 -17.35
CA ARG A 409 19.04 -20.29 -16.77
C ARG A 409 20.43 -19.66 -16.83
N ALA A 410 20.48 -18.38 -17.13
CA ALA A 410 21.70 -17.60 -17.12
C ALA A 410 22.16 -17.34 -15.67
N PRO A 411 23.42 -17.67 -15.29
CA PRO A 411 24.01 -17.13 -14.09
C PRO A 411 24.59 -15.74 -14.37
N ALA A 412 24.56 -14.87 -13.36
CA ALA A 412 25.22 -13.58 -13.43
C ALA A 412 26.10 -13.30 -12.21
N ALA A 413 27.17 -12.56 -12.47
CA ALA A 413 28.09 -12.10 -11.44
C ALA A 413 28.44 -10.63 -11.66
N ARG A 414 28.52 -9.89 -10.55
CA ARG A 414 28.97 -8.50 -10.55
C ARG A 414 30.49 -8.47 -10.57
N LEU A 415 31.05 -7.70 -11.51
CA LEU A 415 32.47 -7.42 -11.59
C LEU A 415 32.87 -6.19 -10.75
N VAL A 416 34.15 -6.13 -10.39
CA VAL A 416 34.83 -4.92 -9.91
C VAL A 416 34.60 -3.80 -10.92
N GLY A 417 34.19 -2.65 -10.40
CA GLY A 417 33.73 -1.52 -11.18
C GLY A 417 32.21 -1.42 -11.28
N GLY A 418 31.46 -2.52 -11.13
CA GLY A 418 30.00 -2.52 -11.20
C GLY A 418 29.43 -2.95 -12.55
N ARG A 419 30.26 -3.51 -13.43
CA ARG A 419 29.79 -4.21 -14.64
C ARG A 419 29.18 -5.56 -14.25
N LEU A 420 28.27 -6.06 -15.08
CA LEU A 420 27.67 -7.39 -14.91
C LEU A 420 28.20 -8.31 -16.00
N VAL A 421 28.57 -9.54 -15.64
CA VAL A 421 28.76 -10.63 -16.60
C VAL A 421 27.60 -11.58 -16.44
N VAL A 422 27.02 -11.97 -17.56
CA VAL A 422 25.93 -12.93 -17.65
C VAL A 422 26.41 -14.04 -18.57
N ALA A 423 26.36 -15.29 -18.12
CA ALA A 423 26.67 -16.42 -18.99
C ALA A 423 25.39 -16.84 -19.71
N THR A 424 25.49 -17.07 -21.02
CA THR A 424 24.37 -17.44 -21.89
C THR A 424 24.69 -18.73 -22.63
N TRP A 425 23.66 -19.45 -23.08
CA TRP A 425 23.81 -20.82 -23.54
C TRP A 425 23.61 -20.98 -25.04
N ALA A 426 24.46 -21.79 -25.66
CA ALA A 426 24.36 -22.13 -27.10
C ALA A 426 23.74 -23.51 -27.35
N GLN A 427 23.78 -24.43 -26.37
CA GLN A 427 23.21 -25.77 -26.46
C GLN A 427 22.59 -26.21 -25.13
N THR A 428 21.68 -27.18 -25.19
CA THR A 428 20.99 -27.77 -24.05
C THR A 428 21.85 -28.86 -23.39
N GLU A 429 22.32 -28.62 -22.17
CA GLU A 429 22.86 -29.65 -21.29
C GLU A 429 22.20 -29.49 -19.90
N ASP A 430 21.80 -30.58 -19.26
CA ASP A 430 21.26 -30.59 -17.88
C ASP A 430 22.36 -30.19 -16.89
N ARG A 431 22.57 -28.89 -16.73
CA ARG A 431 23.64 -28.33 -15.89
C ARG A 431 23.13 -27.10 -15.16
N ILE A 432 23.46 -27.02 -13.88
CA ILE A 432 23.23 -25.83 -13.06
C ILE A 432 24.58 -25.16 -12.90
N VAL A 433 24.64 -23.86 -13.16
CA VAL A 433 25.86 -23.07 -13.02
C VAL A 433 25.63 -21.90 -12.09
N ALA A 434 26.60 -21.68 -11.20
CA ALA A 434 26.70 -20.48 -10.40
C ALA A 434 28.02 -19.79 -10.74
N MET A 435 28.04 -18.46 -10.68
CA MET A 435 29.21 -17.68 -11.02
C MET A 435 29.45 -16.60 -9.97
N THR A 436 30.71 -16.34 -9.69
CA THR A 436 31.14 -15.20 -8.89
C THR A 436 32.44 -14.64 -9.42
N GLN A 437 32.72 -13.39 -9.08
CA GLN A 437 33.99 -12.79 -9.41
C GLN A 437 35.03 -13.17 -8.37
N HIS A 438 36.24 -13.49 -8.84
CA HIS A 438 37.37 -13.68 -7.95
C HIS A 438 37.94 -12.31 -7.49
N PRO A 439 38.30 -12.15 -6.20
CA PRO A 439 38.74 -10.86 -5.63
C PRO A 439 39.94 -10.22 -6.33
N TYR A 440 40.85 -11.04 -6.87
CA TYR A 440 42.06 -10.60 -7.56
C TYR A 440 41.86 -10.45 -9.08
N GLY A 441 40.61 -10.49 -9.56
CA GLY A 441 40.28 -10.50 -10.98
C GLY A 441 39.99 -11.91 -11.51
N GLY A 442 39.31 -11.96 -12.67
CA GLY A 442 38.81 -13.20 -13.26
C GLY A 442 37.43 -13.61 -12.74
N LEU A 443 36.99 -14.81 -13.15
CA LEU A 443 35.72 -15.42 -12.78
C LEU A 443 35.93 -16.81 -12.19
N MET A 444 35.06 -17.18 -11.27
CA MET A 444 34.92 -18.55 -10.81
C MET A 444 33.50 -19.03 -11.11
N LEU A 445 33.39 -20.21 -11.69
CA LEU A 445 32.13 -20.86 -11.99
C LEU A 445 32.08 -22.19 -11.25
N ALA A 446 30.98 -22.46 -10.56
CA ALA A 446 30.64 -23.80 -10.09
C ALA A 446 29.61 -24.37 -11.06
N GLN A 447 29.76 -25.63 -11.44
CA GLN A 447 28.79 -26.32 -12.28
C GLN A 447 28.52 -27.71 -11.72
N VAL A 448 27.25 -28.12 -11.69
CA VAL A 448 26.88 -29.51 -11.44
C VAL A 448 26.33 -30.13 -12.71
N ARG A 449 26.69 -31.40 -12.95
CA ARG A 449 26.22 -32.19 -14.09
C ARG A 449 25.85 -33.60 -13.62
N PRO A 450 24.85 -34.24 -14.23
CA PRO A 450 24.48 -35.61 -13.88
C PRO A 450 25.63 -36.56 -14.19
N LEU A 451 25.83 -37.57 -13.34
CA LEU A 451 26.78 -38.65 -13.62
C LEU A 451 26.17 -39.62 -14.65
N PRO A 452 26.85 -39.93 -15.76
CA PRO A 452 26.31 -40.85 -16.76
C PRO A 452 26.12 -42.26 -16.18
N GLY A 453 24.88 -42.75 -16.15
CA GLY A 453 24.55 -44.12 -15.74
C GLY A 453 24.78 -44.44 -14.26
N GLN A 454 24.82 -43.42 -13.38
CA GLN A 454 24.89 -43.57 -11.93
C GLN A 454 23.99 -42.54 -11.25
N ASP A 455 23.48 -42.88 -10.07
CA ASP A 455 22.84 -41.89 -9.20
C ASP A 455 23.90 -40.93 -8.66
N GLY A 456 23.65 -39.63 -8.79
CA GLY A 456 24.54 -38.58 -8.34
C GLY A 456 24.91 -37.56 -9.43
N GLU A 457 25.66 -36.56 -9.00
CA GLU A 457 26.12 -35.46 -9.83
C GLU A 457 27.61 -35.20 -9.57
N MET A 458 28.28 -34.65 -10.58
CA MET A 458 29.64 -34.17 -10.46
C MET A 458 29.61 -32.65 -10.36
N LEU A 459 30.11 -32.12 -9.24
CA LEU A 459 30.46 -30.71 -9.09
C LEU A 459 31.84 -30.49 -9.71
N SER A 460 31.92 -29.57 -10.65
CA SER A 460 33.19 -29.03 -11.15
C SER A 460 33.30 -27.54 -10.83
N VAL A 461 34.52 -27.06 -10.62
CA VAL A 461 34.82 -25.64 -10.50
C VAL A 461 35.70 -25.23 -11.68
N THR A 462 35.32 -24.15 -12.36
CA THR A 462 36.08 -23.54 -13.45
C THR A 462 36.62 -22.20 -12.99
N ARG A 463 37.94 -22.00 -13.12
CA ARG A 463 38.59 -20.71 -12.92
C ARG A 463 38.93 -20.09 -14.27
N CYS A 464 38.59 -18.81 -14.42
CA CYS A 464 38.93 -17.99 -15.57
C CYS A 464 39.77 -16.80 -15.08
N ASP A 465 40.90 -16.53 -15.72
CA ASP A 465 41.72 -15.36 -15.35
C ASP A 465 41.16 -14.05 -15.91
N ASP A 466 40.31 -14.14 -16.94
CA ASP A 466 39.66 -13.01 -17.59
C ASP A 466 38.12 -13.12 -17.56
N PRO A 467 37.38 -12.00 -17.54
CA PRO A 467 35.92 -12.01 -17.50
C PRO A 467 35.23 -12.54 -18.76
N ALA A 468 35.91 -12.63 -19.90
CA ALA A 468 35.38 -13.29 -21.09
C ALA A 468 35.61 -14.81 -21.06
N CYS A 469 36.29 -15.32 -20.02
CA CYS A 469 36.67 -16.70 -19.81
C CYS A 469 37.28 -17.36 -21.06
N THR A 470 38.27 -16.71 -21.65
CA THR A 470 38.92 -17.20 -22.88
C THR A 470 39.78 -18.44 -22.68
N SER A 471 40.31 -18.64 -21.46
CA SER A 471 41.16 -19.77 -21.09
C SER A 471 40.66 -20.44 -19.80
N PRO A 472 39.56 -21.22 -19.85
CA PRO A 472 38.99 -21.86 -18.67
C PRO A 472 39.87 -22.99 -18.14
N ARG A 473 40.06 -23.04 -16.82
CA ARG A 473 40.63 -24.19 -16.11
C ARG A 473 39.56 -24.86 -15.26
N THR A 474 39.02 -25.97 -15.75
CA THR A 474 37.96 -26.74 -15.07
C THR A 474 38.54 -27.93 -14.31
N LYS A 475 38.07 -28.14 -13.09
CA LYS A 475 38.41 -29.29 -12.26
C LYS A 475 37.15 -29.91 -11.67
N ASP A 476 37.03 -31.23 -11.80
CA ASP A 476 36.00 -31.99 -11.08
C ASP A 476 36.40 -32.07 -9.59
N VAL A 477 35.55 -31.54 -8.72
CA VAL A 477 35.86 -31.38 -7.29
C VAL A 477 35.10 -32.38 -6.43
N ALA A 478 33.79 -32.57 -6.65
CA ALA A 478 32.96 -33.40 -5.76
C ALA A 478 32.03 -34.33 -6.53
N LYS A 479 31.92 -35.58 -6.08
CA LYS A 479 30.76 -36.42 -6.39
C LYS A 479 29.74 -36.22 -5.28
N LEU A 480 28.54 -35.81 -5.64
CA LEU A 480 27.45 -35.60 -4.70
C LEU A 480 26.38 -36.68 -4.94
N PRO A 481 25.69 -37.14 -3.88
CA PRO A 481 24.73 -38.24 -3.98
C PRO A 481 23.38 -37.82 -4.61
N PHE A 482 23.25 -36.58 -5.07
CA PHE A 482 21.99 -35.98 -5.56
C PHE A 482 21.93 -36.00 -7.09
N SER A 483 20.74 -36.07 -7.66
CA SER A 483 20.56 -35.89 -9.11
C SER A 483 20.34 -34.41 -9.44
N THR A 484 21.06 -33.93 -10.46
CA THR A 484 20.74 -32.65 -11.11
C THR A 484 19.37 -32.76 -11.77
N SER A 485 18.45 -31.86 -11.44
CA SER A 485 17.19 -31.68 -12.18
C SER A 485 17.17 -30.32 -12.87
N SER A 486 16.58 -30.27 -14.05
CA SER A 486 16.43 -29.03 -14.83
C SER A 486 15.54 -27.98 -14.16
N TYR A 487 14.80 -28.35 -13.12
CA TYR A 487 13.91 -27.46 -12.35
C TYR A 487 14.61 -26.76 -11.18
N GLN A 488 15.88 -27.09 -10.89
CA GLN A 488 16.58 -26.53 -9.73
C GLN A 488 17.08 -25.10 -9.98
N ASP A 489 16.31 -24.14 -9.51
CA ASP A 489 16.49 -22.71 -9.79
C ASP A 489 17.47 -22.02 -8.85
N ARG A 490 17.60 -22.53 -7.62
CA ARG A 490 18.40 -21.94 -6.53
C ARG A 490 19.25 -22.99 -5.81
N GLY A 491 19.57 -24.05 -6.54
CA GLY A 491 20.29 -25.22 -6.01
C GLY A 491 21.80 -25.02 -5.85
N LEU A 492 22.41 -24.01 -6.48
CA LEU A 492 23.88 -23.83 -6.49
C LEU A 492 24.27 -22.36 -6.29
N VAL A 493 25.17 -22.10 -5.34
CA VAL A 493 25.74 -20.76 -5.11
C VAL A 493 27.25 -20.90 -4.90
N ILE A 494 28.05 -20.01 -5.48
CA ILE A 494 29.49 -19.93 -5.24
C ILE A 494 29.85 -18.56 -4.67
N GLY A 495 30.65 -18.56 -3.60
CA GLY A 495 31.15 -17.35 -2.95
C GLY A 495 32.65 -17.43 -2.71
N VAL A 496 33.31 -16.28 -2.72
CA VAL A 496 34.76 -16.18 -2.51
C VAL A 496 35.04 -14.96 -1.63
N ALA A 497 35.80 -15.14 -0.55
CA ALA A 497 36.30 -14.01 0.24
C ALA A 497 37.68 -13.57 -0.27
N PRO A 498 38.11 -12.31 -0.04
CA PRO A 498 39.43 -11.82 -0.46
C PRO A 498 40.62 -12.68 0.00
N VAL A 499 40.50 -13.33 1.15
CA VAL A 499 41.56 -14.12 1.81
C VAL A 499 41.24 -15.60 1.91
N ALA A 500 40.18 -16.07 1.25
CA ALA A 500 39.70 -17.45 1.40
C ALA A 500 39.53 -18.17 0.06
N ASP A 501 39.70 -19.49 0.10
CA ASP A 501 39.36 -20.40 -0.98
C ASP A 501 37.85 -20.37 -1.30
N PRO A 502 37.44 -20.74 -2.53
CA PRO A 502 36.03 -20.74 -2.92
C PRO A 502 35.21 -21.66 -2.01
N VAL A 503 34.03 -21.16 -1.63
CA VAL A 503 33.00 -21.88 -0.91
C VAL A 503 31.83 -22.08 -1.86
N VAL A 504 31.40 -23.32 -2.05
CA VAL A 504 30.24 -23.67 -2.87
C VAL A 504 29.13 -24.18 -1.96
N LEU A 505 27.94 -23.63 -2.11
CA LEU A 505 26.72 -24.11 -1.49
C LEU A 505 25.94 -24.92 -2.53
N ARG A 506 25.56 -26.14 -2.17
CA ARG A 506 24.61 -26.97 -2.92
C ARG A 506 23.37 -27.23 -2.06
N PHE A 507 22.21 -26.82 -2.55
CA PHE A 507 20.90 -27.08 -1.95
C PHE A 507 20.14 -28.10 -2.81
N ASP A 508 19.83 -29.25 -2.24
CA ASP A 508 19.00 -30.28 -2.87
C ASP A 508 17.51 -29.95 -2.64
N GLU A 509 16.77 -29.63 -3.70
CA GLU A 509 15.34 -29.32 -3.64
C GLU A 509 14.45 -30.53 -3.34
N ASP A 510 14.93 -31.76 -3.57
CA ASP A 510 14.16 -32.98 -3.29
C ASP A 510 14.10 -33.28 -1.80
N THR A 511 15.21 -33.06 -1.10
CA THR A 511 15.38 -33.43 0.31
C THR A 511 15.48 -32.22 1.25
N GLY A 512 15.80 -31.03 0.71
CA GLY A 512 16.23 -29.84 1.45
C GLY A 512 17.62 -29.96 2.06
N ALA A 513 18.42 -30.95 1.64
CA ALA A 513 19.79 -31.08 2.13
C ALA A 513 20.65 -29.91 1.65
N ILE A 514 21.53 -29.44 2.53
CA ILE A 514 22.52 -28.40 2.22
C ILE A 514 23.91 -29.00 2.39
N SER A 515 24.68 -28.97 1.31
CA SER A 515 26.11 -29.28 1.31
C SER A 515 26.93 -28.02 1.10
N VAL A 516 27.94 -27.83 1.95
CA VAL A 516 28.96 -26.78 1.85
C VAL A 516 30.26 -27.44 1.43
N ILE A 517 30.77 -27.03 0.27
CA ILE A 517 31.99 -27.57 -0.33
C ILE A 517 33.06 -26.50 -0.28
N THR A 518 34.19 -26.82 0.35
CA THR A 518 35.35 -25.91 0.47
C THR A 518 36.60 -26.59 -0.03
N CYS A 519 37.51 -25.81 -0.61
CA CYS A 519 38.85 -26.30 -0.90
C CYS A 519 39.72 -26.23 0.37
N GLU A 520 40.52 -27.27 0.59
CA GLU A 520 41.51 -27.28 1.69
C GLU A 520 42.85 -26.64 1.26
N ASP A 521 43.04 -26.44 -0.05
CA ASP A 521 44.21 -25.83 -0.64
C ASP A 521 43.82 -24.93 -1.82
N HIS A 522 44.70 -23.96 -2.15
CA HIS A 522 44.49 -22.97 -3.22
C HIS A 522 44.38 -23.57 -4.64
N GLU A 523 44.83 -24.81 -4.83
CA GLU A 523 44.71 -25.55 -6.09
C GLU A 523 43.46 -26.45 -6.11
N CYS A 524 42.65 -26.40 -5.04
CA CYS A 524 41.52 -27.28 -4.76
C CYS A 524 41.87 -28.77 -5.02
N ALA A 525 43.07 -29.22 -4.66
CA ALA A 525 43.49 -30.62 -4.81
C ALA A 525 42.78 -31.54 -3.82
N ARG A 526 42.50 -31.03 -2.63
CA ARG A 526 41.60 -31.66 -1.67
C ARG A 526 40.41 -30.76 -1.39
N MET A 527 39.25 -31.38 -1.33
CA MET A 527 38.00 -30.71 -1.02
C MET A 527 37.36 -31.35 0.19
N ARG A 528 36.64 -30.53 0.93
CA ARG A 528 35.87 -30.93 2.08
C ARG A 528 34.40 -30.67 1.78
N VAL A 529 33.58 -31.70 1.91
CA VAL A 529 32.12 -31.61 1.79
C VAL A 529 31.56 -31.78 3.19
N GLU A 530 30.93 -30.73 3.69
CA GLU A 530 30.18 -30.76 4.93
C GLU A 530 28.70 -30.64 4.62
N GLN A 531 27.87 -31.35 5.38
CA GLN A 531 26.43 -31.35 5.18
C GLN A 531 25.73 -30.79 6.43
N PRO A 532 25.75 -29.46 6.63
CA PRO A 532 25.17 -28.84 7.83
C PRO A 532 23.66 -29.07 7.96
N VAL A 533 22.95 -29.24 6.83
CA VAL A 533 21.54 -29.65 6.83
C VAL A 533 21.43 -30.97 6.09
N LYS A 534 21.05 -32.03 6.83
CA LYS A 534 21.00 -33.39 6.27
C LYS A 534 19.88 -33.60 5.24
N GLY A 535 18.86 -32.73 5.23
CA GLY A 535 17.60 -32.99 4.55
C GLY A 535 16.77 -34.03 5.32
N GLY A 536 15.51 -34.22 4.91
CA GLY A 536 14.58 -35.17 5.53
C GLY A 536 13.46 -35.56 4.57
N GLU A 537 12.67 -36.58 4.90
CA GLU A 537 11.50 -36.95 4.10
C GLU A 537 10.55 -35.74 4.01
N THR A 538 10.48 -35.19 2.81
CA THR A 538 9.64 -34.05 2.47
C THR A 538 8.17 -34.45 2.54
N TRP A 539 7.31 -33.48 2.88
CA TRP A 539 5.91 -33.54 2.46
C TRP A 539 5.92 -33.65 0.94
N ARG A 540 5.68 -34.85 0.40
CA ARG A 540 5.70 -35.18 -1.03
C ARG A 540 4.63 -34.42 -1.83
N HIS A 541 4.80 -33.12 -1.99
CA HIS A 541 4.09 -32.34 -2.98
C HIS A 541 5.12 -31.80 -3.97
N GLU A 542 5.18 -32.40 -5.16
CA GLU A 542 5.91 -31.88 -6.32
C GLU A 542 5.59 -30.41 -6.62
N GLU A 543 4.44 -29.93 -6.12
CA GLU A 543 3.89 -28.59 -6.24
C GLU A 543 4.72 -27.44 -5.62
N TYR A 544 5.67 -27.71 -4.71
CA TYR A 544 6.44 -26.64 -4.01
C TYR A 544 7.95 -26.64 -4.30
N ARG A 545 8.39 -27.43 -5.27
CA ARG A 545 9.83 -27.54 -5.63
C ARG A 545 10.39 -26.20 -6.11
N ASP A 546 9.61 -25.48 -6.91
CA ASP A 546 9.91 -24.16 -7.48
C ASP A 546 10.06 -23.03 -6.43
N ARG A 547 9.63 -23.25 -5.18
CA ARG A 547 9.76 -22.29 -4.08
C ARG A 547 10.94 -22.57 -3.17
N SER A 548 11.54 -23.75 -3.28
CA SER A 548 12.63 -24.19 -2.42
C SER A 548 13.95 -23.57 -2.85
N GLY A 549 14.88 -23.42 -1.92
CA GLY A 549 16.18 -22.86 -2.23
C GLY A 549 16.93 -22.36 -1.01
N ALA A 550 18.21 -22.09 -1.24
CA ALA A 550 19.09 -21.47 -0.27
C ALA A 550 19.96 -20.43 -0.95
N THR A 551 20.43 -19.47 -0.16
CA THR A 551 21.35 -18.43 -0.59
C THR A 551 22.48 -18.31 0.41
N MET A 552 23.64 -17.88 -0.06
CA MET A 552 24.86 -17.78 0.74
C MET A 552 25.54 -16.45 0.50
N ALA A 553 26.03 -15.86 1.58
CA ALA A 553 26.98 -14.77 1.55
C ALA A 553 28.22 -15.15 2.36
N ILE A 554 29.39 -14.67 1.95
CA ILE A 554 30.67 -14.99 2.58
C ILE A 554 31.19 -13.75 3.31
N ARG A 555 31.50 -13.88 4.60
CA ARG A 555 32.16 -12.84 5.40
C ARG A 555 33.59 -12.61 4.94
N TYR A 556 34.20 -11.49 5.32
CA TYR A 556 35.60 -11.18 4.98
C TYR A 556 36.60 -12.23 5.48
N ASP A 557 36.29 -12.90 6.58
CA ASP A 557 37.09 -13.98 7.15
C ASP A 557 36.82 -15.37 6.52
N GLY A 558 36.03 -15.43 5.46
CA GLY A 558 35.74 -16.66 4.73
C GLY A 558 34.61 -17.51 5.33
N ARG A 559 34.02 -17.13 6.48
CA ARG A 559 32.91 -17.89 7.04
C ARG A 559 31.61 -17.63 6.26
N PRO A 560 30.89 -18.69 5.83
CA PRO A 560 29.61 -18.53 5.16
C PRO A 560 28.49 -18.19 6.14
N VAL A 561 27.53 -17.41 5.65
CA VAL A 561 26.21 -17.24 6.23
C VAL A 561 25.20 -17.72 5.20
N ILE A 562 24.30 -18.60 5.60
CA ILE A 562 23.37 -19.28 4.68
C ILE A 562 21.94 -19.03 5.15
N ALA A 563 21.10 -18.50 4.28
CA ALA A 563 19.66 -18.38 4.53
C ALA A 563 18.91 -19.34 3.60
N TYR A 564 17.93 -20.06 4.13
CA TYR A 564 17.24 -21.10 3.40
C TYR A 564 15.79 -21.28 3.86
N ARG A 565 14.98 -21.84 2.96
CA ARG A 565 13.66 -22.36 3.32
C ARG A 565 13.82 -23.81 3.77
N ASP A 566 13.43 -24.11 5.00
CA ASP A 566 13.50 -25.46 5.56
C ASP A 566 12.47 -26.36 4.87
N SER A 567 12.89 -27.51 4.36
CA SER A 567 12.02 -28.41 3.61
C SER A 567 11.03 -29.17 4.49
N ALA A 568 11.26 -29.24 5.81
CA ALA A 568 10.40 -30.01 6.71
C ALA A 568 9.12 -29.26 7.06
N ASP A 569 9.19 -27.94 7.24
CA ASP A 569 8.07 -27.11 7.71
C ASP A 569 7.85 -25.82 6.89
N GLY A 570 8.73 -25.52 5.92
CA GLY A 570 8.68 -24.31 5.12
C GLY A 570 9.15 -23.05 5.85
N SER A 571 9.64 -23.15 7.08
CA SER A 571 10.16 -21.99 7.83
C SER A 571 11.41 -21.42 7.17
N ILE A 572 11.60 -20.10 7.27
CA ILE A 572 12.82 -19.44 6.84
C ILE A 572 13.83 -19.51 7.97
N ARG A 573 15.04 -19.99 7.67
CA ARG A 573 16.12 -20.20 8.64
C ARG A 573 17.41 -19.55 8.18
N LEU A 574 18.23 -19.18 9.15
CA LEU A 574 19.58 -18.63 8.98
C LEU A 574 20.58 -19.55 9.68
N LEU A 575 21.65 -19.89 8.98
CA LEU A 575 22.79 -20.63 9.49
C LEU A 575 24.01 -19.70 9.48
N ASP A 576 24.53 -19.37 10.66
CA ASP A 576 25.75 -18.59 10.82
C ASP A 576 26.92 -19.54 11.13
N CYS A 577 27.73 -19.82 10.12
CA CYS A 577 28.80 -20.81 10.25
C CYS A 577 29.95 -20.27 11.10
N ARG A 578 30.43 -21.09 12.04
CA ARG A 578 31.56 -20.78 12.93
C ARG A 578 32.92 -21.09 12.31
N ASN A 579 32.93 -21.78 11.17
CA ASN A 579 34.12 -22.02 10.37
C ASN A 579 33.80 -22.03 8.87
N GLN A 580 34.82 -21.91 8.02
CA GLN A 580 34.68 -21.82 6.56
C GLN A 580 33.99 -23.04 5.95
N ALA A 581 34.30 -24.25 6.44
CA ALA A 581 33.68 -25.49 5.99
C ALA A 581 32.23 -25.65 6.49
N CYS A 582 31.74 -24.77 7.36
CA CYS A 582 30.44 -24.89 8.02
C CYS A 582 30.19 -26.22 8.74
N SER A 583 31.25 -26.87 9.25
CA SER A 583 31.11 -28.08 10.10
C SER A 583 30.56 -27.77 11.50
N GLN A 584 30.57 -26.48 11.88
CA GLN A 584 29.96 -25.96 13.09
C GLN A 584 29.22 -24.67 12.71
N ALA A 585 27.98 -24.53 13.17
CA ALA A 585 27.16 -23.37 12.89
C ALA A 585 26.12 -23.16 13.99
N ASP A 586 25.68 -21.92 14.14
CA ASP A 586 24.51 -21.56 14.91
C ASP A 586 23.31 -21.36 13.97
N THR A 587 22.11 -21.71 14.41
CA THR A 587 20.89 -21.59 13.60
C THR A 587 19.91 -20.62 14.25
N ALA A 588 19.29 -19.75 13.45
CA ALA A 588 18.15 -18.93 13.83
C ALA A 588 16.94 -19.29 12.97
N VAL A 589 15.76 -19.34 13.58
CA VAL A 589 14.48 -19.44 12.87
C VAL A 589 13.94 -18.04 12.69
N LEU A 590 13.71 -17.63 11.45
CA LEU A 590 13.32 -16.25 11.10
C LEU A 590 11.82 -16.10 10.88
N SER A 591 11.12 -17.15 10.47
CA SER A 591 9.67 -17.13 10.24
C SER A 591 8.98 -18.34 10.87
N ALA A 592 7.66 -18.25 11.03
CA ALA A 592 6.82 -19.40 11.35
C ALA A 592 6.86 -20.45 10.22
N PRO A 593 6.43 -21.70 10.48
CA PRO A 593 6.19 -22.68 9.41
C PRO A 593 5.23 -22.14 8.35
N GLY A 594 5.44 -22.48 7.08
CA GLY A 594 4.60 -21.98 5.99
C GLY A 594 5.00 -22.56 4.64
N GLN A 595 4.09 -23.32 4.01
CA GLN A 595 4.41 -24.00 2.74
C GLN A 595 4.54 -23.04 1.56
N ASP A 596 3.86 -21.90 1.62
CA ASP A 596 3.90 -20.94 0.53
C ASP A 596 5.15 -20.04 0.53
N HIS A 597 6.03 -20.15 1.54
CA HIS A 597 7.25 -19.35 1.60
C HIS A 597 8.14 -19.60 0.39
N LEU A 598 8.72 -18.53 -0.14
CA LEU A 598 9.82 -18.60 -1.09
C LEU A 598 11.18 -18.69 -0.42
N ALA A 599 12.17 -19.16 -1.17
CA ALA A 599 13.58 -19.01 -0.82
C ALA A 599 13.90 -17.55 -0.49
N PRO A 600 14.56 -17.28 0.67
CA PRO A 600 14.86 -15.93 1.11
C PRO A 600 15.97 -15.29 0.28
N ALA A 601 16.09 -13.97 0.33
CA ALA A 601 17.24 -13.25 -0.22
C ALA A 601 18.17 -12.81 0.92
N LEU A 602 19.49 -12.89 0.70
CA LEU A 602 20.51 -12.61 1.72
C LEU A 602 21.57 -11.67 1.15
N VAL A 603 21.97 -10.68 1.95
CA VAL A 603 23.17 -9.87 1.73
C VAL A 603 23.88 -9.62 3.06
N LEU A 604 25.17 -9.33 3.02
CA LEU A 604 25.92 -8.84 4.17
C LEU A 604 26.11 -7.34 4.06
N ASP A 605 25.77 -6.60 5.12
CA ASP A 605 26.09 -5.17 5.20
C ASP A 605 27.59 -4.92 5.45
N ALA A 606 28.01 -3.66 5.46
CA ALA A 606 29.41 -3.30 5.67
C ALA A 606 29.94 -3.65 7.09
N SER A 607 29.04 -3.93 8.04
CA SER A 607 29.36 -4.41 9.38
C SER A 607 29.29 -5.93 9.49
N GLU A 608 29.18 -6.63 8.35
CA GLU A 608 28.98 -8.07 8.26
C GLU A 608 27.72 -8.58 8.96
N ARG A 609 26.71 -7.74 9.18
CA ARG A 609 25.39 -8.21 9.62
C ARG A 609 24.67 -8.83 8.43
N ALA A 610 23.99 -9.95 8.68
CA ALA A 610 23.17 -10.59 7.67
C ALA A 610 21.83 -9.87 7.56
N LEU A 611 21.52 -9.34 6.38
CA LEU A 611 20.20 -8.85 6.04
C LEU A 611 19.50 -9.93 5.23
N VAL A 612 18.40 -10.45 5.76
CA VAL A 612 17.60 -11.52 5.15
C VAL A 612 16.22 -10.98 4.83
N ALA A 613 15.88 -10.86 3.54
CA ALA A 613 14.53 -10.54 3.10
C ALA A 613 13.72 -11.81 2.90
N TYR A 614 12.50 -11.85 3.42
CA TYR A 614 11.58 -12.98 3.29
C TYR A 614 10.12 -12.54 3.43
N GLN A 615 9.19 -13.37 2.98
CA GLN A 615 7.75 -13.15 3.12
C GLN A 615 7.27 -13.70 4.48
N ASP A 616 6.58 -12.87 5.25
CA ASP A 616 5.81 -13.28 6.44
C ASP A 616 4.36 -13.44 6.01
N LEU A 617 3.97 -14.70 5.74
CA LEU A 617 2.67 -15.04 5.17
C LEU A 617 1.53 -14.84 6.17
N ASP A 618 1.76 -15.09 7.45
CA ASP A 618 0.75 -14.94 8.50
C ASP A 618 0.27 -13.49 8.61
N ARG A 619 1.15 -12.53 8.29
CA ARG A 619 0.89 -11.09 8.36
C ARG A 619 0.81 -10.41 7.00
N GLU A 620 0.90 -11.17 5.92
CA GLU A 620 0.87 -10.68 4.53
C GLU A 620 1.85 -9.52 4.26
N GLN A 621 3.09 -9.65 4.75
CA GLN A 621 4.11 -8.58 4.64
C GLN A 621 5.47 -9.13 4.20
N LEU A 622 6.27 -8.26 3.57
CA LEU A 622 7.69 -8.49 3.32
C LEU A 622 8.50 -7.97 4.51
N VAL A 623 9.39 -8.81 5.05
CA VAL A 623 10.19 -8.51 6.23
C VAL A 623 11.67 -8.58 5.89
N VAL A 624 12.46 -7.69 6.49
CA VAL A 624 13.92 -7.81 6.54
C VAL A 624 14.34 -8.14 7.96
N ALA A 625 14.98 -9.29 8.15
CA ALA A 625 15.68 -9.63 9.38
C ALA A 625 17.13 -9.13 9.30
N ALA A 626 17.53 -8.26 10.24
CA ALA A 626 18.91 -7.84 10.41
C ALA A 626 19.55 -8.61 11.57
N CYS A 627 20.52 -9.47 11.26
CA CYS A 627 21.07 -10.44 12.20
C CYS A 627 22.55 -10.21 12.50
N THR A 628 22.88 -10.15 13.80
CA THR A 628 24.26 -10.23 14.30
C THR A 628 24.46 -11.60 14.94
N GLY A 629 25.08 -12.51 14.18
CA GLY A 629 25.01 -13.94 14.45
C GLY A 629 23.57 -14.45 14.29
N THR A 630 23.05 -15.13 15.31
CA THR A 630 21.66 -15.62 15.33
C THR A 630 20.67 -14.67 16.01
N ARG A 631 21.12 -13.51 16.48
CA ARG A 631 20.23 -12.48 17.05
C ARG A 631 19.74 -11.56 15.95
N CYS A 632 18.45 -11.63 15.66
CA CYS A 632 17.82 -10.92 14.56
C CYS A 632 16.80 -9.89 15.05
N THR A 633 16.76 -8.74 14.39
CA THR A 633 15.69 -7.76 14.49
C THR A 633 14.86 -7.81 13.22
N HIS A 634 13.55 -7.96 13.33
CA HIS A 634 12.65 -8.17 12.20
C HIS A 634 11.92 -6.86 11.88
N THR A 635 12.14 -6.31 10.70
CA THR A 635 11.53 -5.03 10.29
C THR A 635 10.59 -5.28 9.09
N PRO A 636 9.27 -5.04 9.21
CA PRO A 636 8.39 -5.09 8.06
C PRO A 636 8.72 -3.92 7.12
N VAL A 637 8.88 -4.19 5.83
CA VAL A 637 9.30 -3.18 4.83
C VAL A 637 8.29 -2.99 3.69
N ALA A 638 7.35 -3.92 3.53
CA ALA A 638 6.26 -3.78 2.59
C ALA A 638 5.04 -4.59 3.01
N LYS A 639 3.86 -4.11 2.66
CA LYS A 639 2.64 -4.91 2.69
C LYS A 639 2.50 -5.63 1.34
N MET A 640 2.18 -6.93 1.37
CA MET A 640 1.82 -7.67 0.16
C MET A 640 0.37 -7.34 -0.19
N ARG A 641 0.10 -6.93 -1.43
CA ARG A 641 -1.25 -6.52 -1.84
C ARG A 641 -2.06 -7.71 -2.34
N ASN A 642 -1.37 -8.67 -2.95
CA ASN A 642 -1.92 -9.88 -3.53
C ASN A 642 -1.25 -11.12 -2.90
N SER A 643 -1.61 -12.33 -3.37
CA SER A 643 -0.94 -13.58 -2.97
C SER A 643 0.59 -13.53 -3.17
N PRO A 644 1.38 -14.32 -2.41
CA PRO A 644 2.83 -14.35 -2.58
C PRO A 644 3.20 -14.67 -4.04
N GLY A 645 3.90 -13.75 -4.71
CA GLY A 645 4.41 -13.96 -6.07
C GLY A 645 5.73 -14.71 -6.07
N PHE A 646 6.13 -15.23 -7.23
CA PHE A 646 7.32 -16.08 -7.41
C PHE A 646 8.52 -15.24 -7.83
N GLY A 647 9.25 -14.74 -6.84
CA GLY A 647 10.49 -13.99 -7.09
C GLY A 647 10.80 -13.07 -5.92
N LEU A 648 11.98 -13.25 -5.35
CA LEU A 648 12.52 -12.40 -4.29
C LEU A 648 14.03 -12.33 -4.43
N ALA A 649 14.56 -11.13 -4.63
CA ALA A 649 15.98 -10.89 -4.77
C ALA A 649 16.37 -9.60 -4.04
N MET A 650 17.58 -9.57 -3.48
CA MET A 650 18.07 -8.41 -2.76
C MET A 650 19.53 -8.15 -3.08
N THR A 651 19.90 -6.88 -3.13
CA THR A 651 21.29 -6.42 -3.20
C THR A 651 21.45 -5.14 -2.38
N LEU A 652 22.66 -4.61 -2.26
CA LEU A 652 22.91 -3.32 -1.60
C LEU A 652 23.17 -2.22 -2.62
N ASP A 653 22.58 -1.04 -2.42
CA ASP A 653 22.91 0.15 -3.20
C ASP A 653 24.31 0.70 -2.85
N GLY A 654 24.76 1.74 -3.55
CA GLY A 654 26.05 2.39 -3.28
C GLY A 654 26.19 3.04 -1.91
N ARG A 655 25.11 3.12 -1.11
CA ARG A 655 25.10 3.61 0.28
C ARG A 655 24.99 2.47 1.29
N GLY A 656 24.99 1.21 0.84
CA GLY A 656 24.82 0.04 1.71
C GLY A 656 23.38 -0.19 2.16
N ARG A 657 22.37 0.42 1.52
CA ARG A 657 20.95 0.17 1.81
C ARG A 657 20.46 -1.01 0.98
N PRO A 658 19.60 -1.89 1.53
CA PRO A 658 19.07 -2.98 0.75
C PRO A 658 18.08 -2.47 -0.30
N VAL A 659 18.19 -3.04 -1.49
CA VAL A 659 17.25 -2.86 -2.60
C VAL A 659 16.66 -4.23 -2.87
N ILE A 660 15.35 -4.36 -2.64
CA ILE A 660 14.64 -5.62 -2.69
C ILE A 660 13.72 -5.59 -3.91
N ALA A 661 13.95 -6.48 -4.87
CA ALA A 661 13.02 -6.75 -5.95
C ALA A 661 12.18 -7.96 -5.58
N TRP A 662 10.87 -7.87 -5.76
CA TRP A 662 9.95 -8.96 -5.45
C TRP A 662 8.69 -8.91 -6.31
N MET A 663 8.06 -10.07 -6.46
CA MET A 663 6.81 -10.24 -7.19
C MET A 663 5.62 -10.19 -6.21
N ASP A 664 4.75 -9.20 -6.37
CA ASP A 664 3.49 -9.04 -5.63
C ASP A 664 2.35 -9.60 -6.48
N GLY A 665 1.76 -10.73 -6.07
CA GLY A 665 0.68 -11.39 -6.81
C GLY A 665 1.09 -12.68 -7.50
N SER A 666 0.10 -13.56 -7.65
CA SER A 666 0.28 -14.86 -8.28
C SER A 666 0.56 -14.70 -9.78
N PRO A 667 1.62 -15.31 -10.30
CA PRO A 667 1.99 -15.25 -11.71
C PRO A 667 1.09 -16.13 -12.60
N TYR A 668 0.23 -16.97 -12.01
CA TYR A 668 -0.77 -17.74 -12.74
C TYR A 668 -1.96 -16.88 -13.20
N TYR A 669 -2.12 -15.70 -12.60
CA TYR A 669 -3.10 -14.70 -13.01
C TYR A 669 -2.38 -13.49 -13.59
N ASP A 670 -3.00 -12.78 -14.53
CA ASP A 670 -2.47 -11.52 -15.09
C ASP A 670 -2.58 -10.34 -14.10
N ASP A 671 -2.39 -10.58 -12.80
CA ASP A 671 -2.55 -9.63 -11.69
C ASP A 671 -1.31 -9.57 -10.79
N TRP A 672 -0.13 -9.73 -11.41
CA TRP A 672 1.15 -9.66 -10.74
C TRP A 672 1.83 -8.31 -10.98
N HIS A 673 2.63 -7.90 -10.00
CA HIS A 673 3.42 -6.67 -10.04
C HIS A 673 4.86 -6.94 -9.62
N LEU A 674 5.83 -6.54 -10.45
CA LEU A 674 7.23 -6.43 -10.03
C LEU A 674 7.38 -5.13 -9.21
N VAL A 675 7.77 -5.28 -7.95
CA VAL A 675 7.92 -4.17 -7.00
C VAL A 675 9.37 -4.08 -6.55
N VAL A 676 9.89 -2.86 -6.50
CA VAL A 676 11.19 -2.54 -5.88
C VAL A 676 10.95 -1.80 -4.58
N THR A 677 11.43 -2.37 -3.48
CA THR A 677 11.34 -1.81 -2.14
C THR A 677 12.73 -1.45 -1.63
N VAL A 678 12.90 -0.19 -1.21
CA VAL A 678 14.14 0.33 -0.61
C VAL A 678 13.82 0.91 0.76
N PRO A 679 14.06 0.18 1.86
CA PRO A 679 14.01 0.76 3.20
C PRO A 679 15.26 1.65 3.41
N HIS A 680 15.05 2.86 3.92
CA HIS A 680 16.11 3.84 4.13
C HIS A 680 16.81 3.73 5.49
N SER A 681 16.16 3.07 6.45
CA SER A 681 16.68 2.85 7.80
C SER A 681 16.29 1.47 8.29
N ILE A 682 17.25 0.56 8.48
CA ILE A 682 17.01 -0.72 9.16
C ILE A 682 17.81 -0.68 10.48
N PRO A 683 17.16 -0.93 11.63
CA PRO A 683 17.82 -0.94 12.94
C PRO A 683 18.95 -1.98 13.05
#